data_AF-A0A661K3S6-F1
#
_entry.id   AF-A0A661K3S6-F1
#
_cell.length_a   1.000
_cell.length_b   1.000
_cell.length_c   1.000
_cell.angle_alpha   90.00
_cell.angle_beta   90.00
_cell.angle_gamma   90.00
#
_symmetry.space_group_name_H-M   'P 1'
#
loop_
_entity.id
_entity.type
_entity.pdbx_description
1 polymer ?
#
loop_
_entity_poly.entity_id
_entity_poly.type
_entity_poly.pdbx_seq_one_letter_code
_entity_poly.pdbx_strand_id
1 'polypeptide(L)'
;HLDIDSDALEAYRKGTNSGDAFIIISPKEYSNAKSDGSLYKTFRPRPFPLYTGMRKYPVYTKNMNTIFEDNGLPSLDNRIVEFLSIYFKVENDQGLSSADKRIFTGFLSWLKDNGIEEDILFENSQIQANQKILKDDNFENMGDFLKVIGLDPHYKDIFTSNDDVVYGEKFFIYTTFSESQADINPCSQDGFKMIIDDLYHLLSSGQLAMMRMDAIKYLWKEKGKKNFDMEEGNRFITFIRKLMALSSPSVLPLDEVNSPDPVVYKMEEEGGFAYLFGPVNSTITAFNEETLQPLKSYYELYKQKVPDNFVPFVMLSTHDGRSVQGLGVHRMDGHVSIKQFYNLKNTIEKQGGQAKFRTVPIGEISADTFDKVINESGLINFKGELLEIFTPESVALGNAYVLNKDMLNRDNLINKISRKSGLNPENLISIPAIDFFLNWIIDGKTIYELCATTRSSLKLELSDSGSIDPNLEASRLALAQGYVLTIGQSVPAIYFNDLLGVKNDLRGMEISGKPRDLNRHKNYLPEINLSHPADPFQKAYLPLINKLLELRTTDNAFYPGSNDFEFLTLTDQVFLNHPYYNGDHSLIIGNISSSTISCQLLPATLSGMYEEWLLLKKEEKLTDKLTGRVFSMDENGGVNLELPSYGMVWLK
;
A
#
# COMPACT_ATOMS: atom_id res chain seq x y z
N HIS A 1 -7.41 12.51 9.54
CA HIS A 1 -8.36 12.88 8.47
C HIS A 1 -9.75 12.91 9.06
N LEU A 2 -10.68 13.63 8.43
CA LEU A 2 -12.11 13.62 8.74
C LEU A 2 -12.92 13.29 7.50
N ASP A 3 -14.10 12.71 7.70
CA ASP A 3 -15.03 12.55 6.60
C ASP A 3 -15.50 13.92 6.09
N ILE A 4 -15.75 14.01 4.77
CA ILE A 4 -16.16 15.27 4.12
C ILE A 4 -17.54 15.79 4.58
N ASP A 5 -18.30 14.98 5.31
CA ASP A 5 -19.57 15.33 5.95
C ASP A 5 -19.42 15.62 7.45
N SER A 6 -18.19 15.76 7.94
CA SER A 6 -17.92 16.17 9.33
C SER A 6 -18.53 17.54 9.66
N ASP A 7 -18.96 17.70 10.91
CA ASP A 7 -19.58 18.93 11.41
C ASP A 7 -18.69 20.17 11.16
N ALA A 8 -17.38 20.03 11.29
CA ALA A 8 -16.42 21.11 11.06
C ALA A 8 -16.40 21.57 9.58
N LEU A 9 -16.47 20.64 8.62
CA LEU A 9 -16.51 20.99 7.20
C LEU A 9 -17.91 21.45 6.77
N GLU A 10 -18.97 20.87 7.32
CA GLU A 10 -20.34 21.36 7.11
C GLU A 10 -20.54 22.78 7.63
N ALA A 11 -19.93 23.11 8.77
CA ALA A 11 -19.91 24.48 9.29
C ALA A 11 -19.21 25.46 8.34
N TYR A 12 -18.10 25.05 7.71
CA TYR A 12 -17.42 25.83 6.67
C TYR A 12 -18.30 26.03 5.43
N ARG A 13 -18.95 24.95 4.97
CA ARG A 13 -19.85 25.00 3.82
C ARG A 13 -21.04 25.92 4.06
N LYS A 14 -21.50 26.07 5.30
CA LYS A 14 -22.55 27.02 5.71
C LYS A 14 -22.03 28.44 5.97
N GLY A 15 -20.71 28.67 5.93
CA GLY A 15 -20.10 29.97 6.23
C GLY A 15 -20.08 30.32 7.72
N THR A 16 -20.13 29.33 8.61
CA THR A 16 -20.18 29.52 10.08
C THR A 16 -18.83 29.36 10.77
N ASN A 17 -17.79 28.93 10.05
CA ASN A 17 -16.39 28.98 10.48
C ASN A 17 -15.48 29.39 9.30
N SER A 18 -14.19 29.60 9.56
CA SER A 18 -13.20 30.02 8.55
C SER A 18 -12.73 28.89 7.62
N GLY A 19 -12.86 27.63 8.05
CA GLY A 19 -12.31 26.45 7.37
C GLY A 19 -10.81 26.25 7.61
N ASP A 20 -10.17 27.03 8.50
CA ASP A 20 -8.73 27.00 8.74
C ASP A 20 -8.23 25.65 9.28
N ALA A 21 -9.13 24.86 9.89
CA ALA A 21 -8.87 23.47 10.29
C ALA A 21 -8.50 22.55 9.12
N PHE A 22 -8.73 22.98 7.87
CA PHE A 22 -8.46 22.22 6.65
C PHE A 22 -7.51 22.98 5.72
N ILE A 23 -6.96 22.28 4.73
CA ILE A 23 -6.19 22.90 3.65
C ILE A 23 -7.12 23.12 2.47
N ILE A 24 -7.58 24.36 2.33
CA ILE A 24 -8.53 24.77 1.30
C ILE A 24 -7.83 25.72 0.32
N ILE A 25 -8.10 25.54 -0.97
CA ILE A 25 -7.65 26.42 -2.04
C ILE A 25 -8.82 26.83 -2.94
N SER A 26 -8.72 28.04 -3.47
CA SER A 26 -9.66 28.57 -4.46
C SER A 26 -9.52 27.83 -5.80
N PRO A 27 -10.54 27.88 -6.68
CA PRO A 27 -10.43 27.36 -8.04
C PRO A 27 -9.24 27.94 -8.82
N LYS A 28 -8.93 29.22 -8.62
CA LYS A 28 -7.77 29.88 -9.26
C LYS A 28 -6.44 29.29 -8.78
N GLU A 29 -6.28 29.10 -7.48
CA GLU A 29 -5.08 28.44 -6.92
C GLU A 29 -4.96 26.99 -7.42
N TYR A 30 -6.08 26.25 -7.52
CA TYR A 30 -6.09 24.90 -8.07
C TYR A 30 -5.64 24.88 -9.54
N SER A 31 -6.17 25.76 -10.39
CA SER A 31 -5.76 25.88 -11.79
C SER A 31 -4.28 26.23 -11.93
N ASN A 32 -3.78 27.17 -11.12
CA ASN A 32 -2.35 27.51 -11.10
C ASN A 32 -1.50 26.29 -10.72
N ALA A 33 -1.89 25.58 -9.66
CA ALA A 33 -1.18 24.39 -9.17
C ALA A 33 -1.21 23.21 -10.16
N LYS A 34 -2.29 23.09 -10.94
CA LYS A 34 -2.41 22.12 -12.04
C LYS A 34 -1.44 22.50 -13.17
N SER A 35 -1.37 23.78 -13.53
CA SER A 35 -0.54 24.28 -14.64
C SER A 35 0.97 24.25 -14.37
N ASP A 36 1.39 24.51 -13.13
CA ASP A 36 2.81 24.49 -12.74
C ASP A 36 3.28 23.10 -12.28
N GLY A 37 2.37 22.12 -12.29
CA GLY A 37 2.61 20.73 -11.92
C GLY A 37 2.79 20.49 -10.41
N SER A 38 2.59 21.49 -9.55
CA SER A 38 2.74 21.34 -8.10
C SER A 38 1.74 20.34 -7.48
N LEU A 39 0.57 20.14 -8.08
CA LEU A 39 -0.38 19.09 -7.68
C LEU A 39 0.21 17.68 -7.80
N TYR A 40 1.18 17.48 -8.69
CA TYR A 40 1.77 16.17 -8.98
C TYR A 40 3.04 15.91 -8.17
N LYS A 41 3.50 16.87 -7.35
CA LYS A 41 4.68 16.73 -6.47
C LYS A 41 4.37 16.02 -5.14
N THR A 42 3.10 15.91 -4.78
CA THR A 42 2.70 15.23 -3.54
C THR A 42 2.65 13.71 -3.74
N PHE A 43 3.17 12.99 -2.77
CA PHE A 43 2.99 11.55 -2.71
C PHE A 43 1.56 11.17 -2.32
N ARG A 44 0.90 10.37 -3.17
CA ARG A 44 -0.48 9.95 -2.94
C ARG A 44 -0.59 8.42 -2.91
N PRO A 45 -1.16 7.82 -1.86
CA PRO A 45 -1.43 6.38 -1.78
C PRO A 45 -2.34 5.82 -2.88
N ARG A 46 -3.13 6.66 -3.56
CA ARG A 46 -4.09 6.23 -4.57
C ARG A 46 -4.09 7.19 -5.77
N PRO A 47 -4.42 6.71 -6.97
CA PRO A 47 -4.56 7.53 -8.16
C PRO A 47 -5.92 8.23 -8.11
N PHE A 48 -5.97 9.40 -7.48
CA PHE A 48 -7.16 10.26 -7.46
C PHE A 48 -6.71 11.71 -7.25
N PRO A 49 -7.53 12.72 -7.57
CA PRO A 49 -7.14 14.13 -7.42
C PRO A 49 -6.73 14.48 -5.99
N LEU A 50 -5.63 15.21 -5.85
CA LEU A 50 -5.10 15.58 -4.54
C LEU A 50 -6.06 16.47 -3.74
N TYR A 51 -6.83 17.29 -4.45
CA TYR A 51 -7.89 18.08 -3.85
C TYR A 51 -9.22 17.63 -4.40
N THR A 52 -10.22 17.60 -3.52
CA THR A 52 -11.60 17.32 -3.84
C THR A 52 -12.37 18.63 -4.02
N GLY A 53 -12.99 18.81 -5.18
CA GLY A 53 -13.82 19.95 -5.51
C GLY A 53 -15.17 19.88 -4.81
N MET A 54 -15.51 20.93 -4.06
CA MET A 54 -16.74 21.05 -3.29
C MET A 54 -17.36 22.45 -3.46
N ARG A 55 -18.58 22.61 -2.92
CA ARG A 55 -19.29 23.88 -2.89
C ARG A 55 -19.77 24.21 -1.48
N LYS A 56 -19.73 25.51 -1.15
CA LYS A 56 -20.52 26.06 -0.04
C LYS A 56 -22.01 25.96 -0.37
N TYR A 57 -22.86 26.09 0.64
CA TYR A 57 -24.30 26.22 0.39
C TYR A 57 -24.61 27.61 -0.16
N PRO A 58 -25.49 27.72 -1.18
CA PRO A 58 -25.88 29.01 -1.70
C PRO A 58 -26.68 29.79 -0.63
N VAL A 59 -26.42 31.10 -0.54
CA VAL A 59 -27.13 32.00 0.40
C VAL A 59 -28.55 32.28 -0.08
N TYR A 60 -28.79 32.23 -1.40
CA TYR A 60 -30.07 32.50 -2.03
C TYR A 60 -30.44 31.40 -3.02
N THR A 61 -31.73 31.06 -3.09
CA THR A 61 -32.24 30.15 -4.12
C THR A 61 -32.56 30.98 -5.37
N LYS A 62 -31.65 30.95 -6.35
CA LYS A 62 -31.89 31.48 -7.70
C LYS A 62 -31.95 30.33 -8.70
N ASN A 63 -32.69 30.53 -9.79
CA ASN A 63 -32.75 29.56 -10.89
C ASN A 63 -31.89 30.07 -12.05
N MET A 64 -30.96 29.25 -12.54
CA MET A 64 -30.05 29.64 -13.61
C MET A 64 -30.77 29.92 -14.94
N ASN A 65 -31.87 29.20 -15.25
CA ASN A 65 -32.64 29.46 -16.46
C ASN A 65 -33.32 30.83 -16.44
N THR A 66 -33.83 31.27 -15.29
CA THR A 66 -34.37 32.64 -15.15
C THR A 66 -33.27 33.68 -15.39
N ILE A 67 -32.04 33.42 -14.94
CA ILE A 67 -30.90 34.32 -15.19
C ILE A 67 -30.54 34.35 -16.68
N PHE A 68 -30.60 33.22 -17.38
CA PHE A 68 -30.40 33.18 -18.83
C PHE A 68 -31.45 34.02 -19.56
N GLU A 69 -32.73 33.85 -19.21
CA GLU A 69 -33.85 34.62 -19.77
C GLU A 69 -33.70 36.13 -19.53
N ASP A 70 -33.34 36.53 -18.32
CA ASP A 70 -33.09 37.93 -17.94
C ASP A 70 -31.92 38.55 -18.73
N ASN A 71 -31.01 37.73 -19.25
CA ASN A 71 -29.89 38.16 -20.10
C ASN A 71 -30.13 37.90 -21.60
N GLY A 72 -31.38 37.62 -21.99
CA GLY A 72 -31.78 37.49 -23.40
C GLY A 72 -31.44 36.15 -24.05
N LEU A 73 -31.06 35.14 -23.27
CA LEU A 73 -30.87 33.77 -23.74
C LEU A 73 -32.09 32.89 -23.38
N PRO A 74 -32.52 31.97 -24.26
CA PRO A 74 -33.57 31.01 -23.93
C PRO A 74 -33.26 30.16 -22.69
N SER A 75 -34.28 29.63 -22.03
CA SER A 75 -34.09 28.58 -21.02
C SER A 75 -33.50 27.32 -21.65
N LEU A 76 -32.56 26.68 -20.97
CA LEU A 76 -32.00 25.37 -21.34
C LEU A 76 -32.76 24.22 -20.66
N ASP A 77 -32.63 23.00 -21.21
CA ASP A 77 -33.08 21.78 -20.53
C ASP A 77 -32.37 21.68 -19.16
N ASN A 78 -33.13 21.39 -18.11
CA ASN A 78 -32.60 21.33 -16.74
C ASN A 78 -31.44 20.34 -16.60
N ARG A 79 -31.41 19.25 -17.39
CA ARG A 79 -30.31 18.27 -17.38
C ARG A 79 -28.98 18.89 -17.81
N ILE A 80 -29.00 19.88 -18.71
CA ILE A 80 -27.81 20.64 -19.12
C ILE A 80 -27.41 21.59 -18.01
N VAL A 81 -28.38 22.34 -17.47
CA VAL A 81 -28.15 23.35 -16.43
C VAL A 81 -27.57 22.71 -15.16
N GLU A 82 -28.10 21.57 -14.75
CA GLU A 82 -27.57 20.78 -13.63
C GLU A 82 -26.18 20.23 -13.94
N PHE A 83 -25.93 19.73 -15.15
CA PHE A 83 -24.60 19.28 -15.55
C PHE A 83 -23.55 20.39 -15.48
N LEU A 84 -23.88 21.61 -15.93
CA LEU A 84 -22.99 22.75 -15.84
C LEU A 84 -22.58 23.05 -14.38
N SER A 85 -23.45 22.77 -13.40
CA SER A 85 -23.13 22.92 -11.97
C SER A 85 -22.04 21.97 -11.47
N ILE A 86 -21.84 20.84 -12.13
CA ILE A 86 -20.78 19.86 -11.84
C ILE A 86 -19.69 19.82 -12.92
N TYR A 87 -19.73 20.68 -13.94
CA TYR A 87 -18.77 20.69 -15.05
C TYR A 87 -17.32 20.74 -14.56
N PHE A 88 -17.03 21.62 -13.59
CA PHE A 88 -15.69 21.77 -13.03
C PHE A 88 -15.19 20.49 -12.34
N LYS A 89 -16.08 19.62 -11.86
CA LYS A 89 -15.71 18.32 -11.30
C LYS A 89 -15.30 17.36 -12.41
N VAL A 90 -16.10 17.27 -13.47
CA VAL A 90 -15.84 16.38 -14.61
C VAL A 90 -14.57 16.79 -15.37
N GLU A 91 -14.35 18.10 -15.55
CA GLU A 91 -13.15 18.67 -16.18
C GLU A 91 -11.86 18.40 -15.38
N ASN A 92 -11.97 18.31 -14.05
CA ASN A 92 -10.82 18.14 -13.17
C ASN A 92 -10.69 16.71 -12.63
N ASP A 93 -11.32 15.75 -13.32
CA ASP A 93 -11.34 14.34 -12.96
C ASP A 93 -11.65 14.12 -11.48
N GLN A 94 -12.63 14.86 -10.94
CA GLN A 94 -13.01 14.81 -9.53
C GLN A 94 -13.94 13.62 -9.28
N GLY A 95 -13.83 13.01 -8.10
CA GLY A 95 -14.77 11.99 -7.66
C GLY A 95 -16.19 12.53 -7.63
N LEU A 96 -17.11 11.85 -8.32
CA LEU A 96 -18.52 12.23 -8.34
C LEU A 96 -19.29 11.54 -7.21
N SER A 97 -19.95 12.34 -6.37
CA SER A 97 -20.86 11.83 -5.34
C SER A 97 -22.05 11.11 -5.96
N SER A 98 -22.84 10.39 -5.14
CA SER A 98 -24.08 9.76 -5.62
C SER A 98 -25.07 10.76 -6.22
N ALA A 99 -25.07 12.01 -5.75
CA ALA A 99 -25.89 13.07 -6.33
C ALA A 99 -25.32 13.55 -7.67
N ASP A 100 -24.00 13.79 -7.73
CA ASP A 100 -23.32 14.19 -8.96
C ASP A 100 -23.47 13.13 -10.07
N LYS A 101 -23.41 11.84 -9.72
CA LYS A 101 -23.63 10.74 -10.67
C LYS A 101 -25.03 10.77 -11.28
N ARG A 102 -26.06 11.09 -10.50
CA ARG A 102 -27.43 11.23 -11.02
C ARG A 102 -27.53 12.39 -12.02
N ILE A 103 -26.90 13.53 -11.71
CA ILE A 103 -26.83 14.69 -12.62
C ILE A 103 -26.11 14.28 -13.91
N PHE A 104 -24.96 13.62 -13.80
CA PHE A 104 -24.17 13.14 -14.94
C PHE A 104 -24.97 12.16 -15.82
N THR A 105 -25.63 11.16 -15.22
CA THR A 105 -26.50 10.22 -15.95
C THR A 105 -27.68 10.92 -16.62
N GLY A 106 -28.27 11.93 -15.95
CA GLY A 106 -29.31 12.77 -16.54
C GLY A 106 -28.82 13.47 -17.81
N PHE A 107 -27.62 14.03 -17.78
CA PHE A 107 -26.99 14.64 -18.95
C PHE A 107 -26.69 13.64 -20.07
N LEU A 108 -26.19 12.44 -19.76
CA LEU A 108 -26.00 11.39 -20.77
C LEU A 108 -27.31 10.99 -21.45
N SER A 109 -28.42 10.95 -20.70
CA SER A 109 -29.74 10.73 -21.30
C SER A 109 -30.13 11.88 -22.24
N TRP A 110 -29.83 13.13 -21.87
CA TRP A 110 -30.08 14.29 -22.75
C TRP A 110 -29.27 14.20 -24.05
N LEU A 111 -27.99 13.82 -23.99
CA LEU A 111 -27.17 13.61 -25.20
C LEU A 111 -27.79 12.56 -26.13
N LYS A 112 -28.22 11.43 -25.56
CA LYS A 112 -28.88 10.35 -26.30
C LYS A 112 -30.16 10.82 -26.98
N ASP A 113 -30.99 11.58 -26.26
CA ASP A 113 -32.25 12.13 -26.80
C ASP A 113 -32.00 13.08 -27.99
N ASN A 114 -30.82 13.71 -28.04
CA ASN A 114 -30.43 14.65 -29.08
C ASN A 114 -29.46 14.05 -30.12
N GLY A 115 -29.24 12.73 -30.09
CA GLY A 115 -28.40 12.04 -31.08
C GLY A 115 -26.90 12.38 -31.01
N ILE A 116 -26.42 12.83 -29.85
CA ILE A 116 -25.00 13.14 -29.63
C ILE A 116 -24.33 11.93 -28.98
N GLU A 117 -23.27 11.42 -29.60
CA GLU A 117 -22.48 10.31 -29.05
C GLU A 117 -21.63 10.79 -27.87
N GLU A 118 -21.74 10.10 -26.72
CA GLU A 118 -21.01 10.47 -25.50
C GLU A 118 -19.49 10.41 -25.66
N ASP A 119 -18.98 9.52 -26.51
CA ASP A 119 -17.55 9.34 -26.76
C ASP A 119 -16.92 10.52 -27.51
N ILE A 120 -17.73 11.45 -28.06
CA ILE A 120 -17.21 12.72 -28.62
C ILE A 120 -16.73 13.63 -27.48
N LEU A 121 -17.47 13.63 -26.36
CA LEU A 121 -17.26 14.54 -25.25
C LEU A 121 -16.39 13.94 -24.15
N PHE A 122 -16.52 12.64 -23.93
CA PHE A 122 -15.98 11.99 -22.74
C PHE A 122 -15.05 10.84 -23.07
N GLU A 123 -14.09 10.61 -22.17
CA GLU A 123 -13.24 9.43 -22.11
C GLU A 123 -13.20 8.86 -20.70
N ASN A 124 -12.63 7.66 -20.55
CA ASN A 124 -12.46 7.05 -19.25
C ASN A 124 -11.30 7.72 -18.50
N SER A 125 -11.52 8.05 -17.23
CA SER A 125 -10.46 8.52 -16.34
C SER A 125 -9.33 7.50 -16.28
N GLN A 126 -8.09 8.00 -16.35
CA GLN A 126 -6.88 7.19 -16.22
C GLN A 126 -6.54 6.88 -14.75
N ILE A 127 -7.18 7.56 -13.80
CA ILE A 127 -6.88 7.45 -12.38
C ILE A 127 -8.07 6.88 -11.57
N GLN A 128 -9.31 7.14 -11.97
CA GLN A 128 -10.51 6.67 -11.28
C GLN A 128 -11.27 5.62 -12.11
N ALA A 129 -11.45 4.43 -11.54
CA ALA A 129 -12.19 3.36 -12.19
C ALA A 129 -13.66 3.74 -12.41
N ASN A 130 -14.20 3.42 -13.60
CA ASN A 130 -15.60 3.65 -13.98
C ASN A 130 -16.04 5.13 -13.93
N GLN A 131 -15.09 6.07 -14.01
CA GLN A 131 -15.37 7.50 -14.09
C GLN A 131 -15.12 7.99 -15.52
N LYS A 132 -16.03 8.81 -16.04
CA LYS A 132 -15.84 9.52 -17.31
C LYS A 132 -15.41 10.96 -17.05
N ILE A 133 -14.50 11.46 -17.88
CA ILE A 133 -13.98 12.83 -17.84
C ILE A 133 -14.09 13.48 -19.20
N LEU A 134 -14.00 14.80 -19.26
CA LEU A 134 -13.95 15.53 -20.53
C LEU A 134 -12.66 15.21 -21.27
N LYS A 135 -12.76 15.05 -22.59
CA LYS A 135 -11.58 14.87 -23.46
C LYS A 135 -10.81 16.18 -23.58
N ASP A 136 -9.62 16.25 -22.98
CA ASP A 136 -8.78 17.45 -22.97
C ASP A 136 -8.43 17.94 -24.41
N ASP A 137 -8.27 17.04 -25.38
CA ASP A 137 -7.91 17.38 -26.76
C ASP A 137 -9.04 18.07 -27.56
N ASN A 138 -10.29 17.98 -27.09
CA ASN A 138 -11.46 18.46 -27.82
C ASN A 138 -11.98 19.82 -27.31
N PHE A 139 -11.61 20.23 -26.08
CA PHE A 139 -12.21 21.40 -25.42
C PHE A 139 -11.16 22.19 -24.62
N GLU A 140 -10.88 23.43 -25.03
CA GLU A 140 -10.04 24.33 -24.21
C GLU A 140 -10.83 24.94 -23.04
N ASN A 141 -12.15 25.06 -23.18
CA ASN A 141 -13.03 25.65 -22.17
C ASN A 141 -14.51 25.27 -22.37
N MET A 142 -15.34 25.58 -21.39
CA MET A 142 -16.80 25.34 -21.41
C MET A 142 -17.51 25.90 -22.65
N GLY A 143 -17.04 27.01 -23.23
CA GLY A 143 -17.65 27.58 -24.44
C GLY A 143 -17.49 26.68 -25.65
N ASP A 144 -16.37 25.97 -25.77
CA ASP A 144 -16.15 25.01 -26.86
C ASP A 144 -16.96 23.74 -26.63
N PHE A 145 -17.06 23.30 -25.37
CA PHE A 145 -17.99 22.22 -24.98
C PHE A 145 -19.44 22.54 -25.39
N LEU A 146 -19.94 23.74 -25.08
CA LEU A 146 -21.29 24.17 -25.43
C LEU A 146 -21.53 24.14 -26.94
N LYS A 147 -20.57 24.62 -27.75
CA LYS A 147 -20.68 24.58 -29.22
C LYS A 147 -20.82 23.15 -29.75
N VAL A 148 -20.04 22.21 -29.21
CA VAL A 148 -20.06 20.81 -29.67
C VAL A 148 -21.40 20.13 -29.38
N ILE A 149 -22.07 20.50 -28.28
CA ILE A 149 -23.43 20.03 -28.00
C ILE A 149 -24.54 20.90 -28.64
N GLY A 150 -24.17 21.81 -29.55
CA GLY A 150 -25.12 22.61 -30.33
C GLY A 150 -25.71 23.82 -29.59
N LEU A 151 -25.06 24.29 -28.52
CA LEU A 151 -25.49 25.45 -27.74
C LEU A 151 -24.65 26.70 -28.00
N ASP A 152 -25.25 27.86 -27.74
CA ASP A 152 -24.57 29.16 -27.86
C ASP A 152 -23.42 29.27 -26.83
N PRO A 153 -22.18 29.58 -27.23
CA PRO A 153 -21.09 29.77 -26.28
C PRO A 153 -21.32 30.91 -25.28
N HIS A 154 -22.23 31.87 -25.55
CA HIS A 154 -22.52 32.99 -24.64
C HIS A 154 -23.13 32.54 -23.30
N TYR A 155 -23.77 31.36 -23.24
CA TYR A 155 -24.21 30.78 -21.95
C TYR A 155 -23.05 30.64 -20.96
N LYS A 156 -21.81 30.40 -21.44
CA LYS A 156 -20.62 30.28 -20.59
C LYS A 156 -20.42 31.51 -19.70
N ASP A 157 -20.49 32.71 -20.27
CA ASP A 157 -20.13 33.94 -19.56
C ASP A 157 -21.18 34.27 -18.50
N ILE A 158 -22.46 34.09 -18.85
CA ILE A 158 -23.58 34.28 -17.92
C ILE A 158 -23.56 33.21 -16.81
N PHE A 159 -23.34 31.94 -17.17
CA PHE A 159 -23.24 30.86 -16.20
C PHE A 159 -22.06 31.12 -15.24
N THR A 160 -20.87 31.35 -15.77
CA THR A 160 -19.65 31.53 -14.96
C THR A 160 -19.76 32.71 -14.00
N SER A 161 -20.39 33.80 -14.42
CA SER A 161 -20.57 35.00 -13.58
C SER A 161 -21.63 34.83 -12.48
N ASN A 162 -22.52 33.82 -12.60
CA ASN A 162 -23.63 33.60 -11.66
C ASN A 162 -23.56 32.24 -10.93
N ASP A 163 -22.64 31.34 -11.32
CA ASP A 163 -22.50 29.98 -10.82
C ASP A 163 -22.41 29.93 -9.29
N ASP A 164 -21.47 30.68 -8.70
CA ASP A 164 -21.25 30.69 -7.26
C ASP A 164 -22.45 31.27 -6.48
N VAL A 165 -23.24 32.16 -7.08
CA VAL A 165 -24.45 32.72 -6.45
C VAL A 165 -25.59 31.70 -6.45
N VAL A 166 -25.74 30.94 -7.54
CA VAL A 166 -26.82 29.96 -7.72
C VAL A 166 -26.54 28.66 -6.98
N TYR A 167 -25.31 28.13 -7.09
CA TYR A 167 -24.95 26.81 -6.59
C TYR A 167 -24.01 26.85 -5.38
N GLY A 168 -23.53 28.03 -5.00
CA GLY A 168 -22.57 28.22 -3.93
C GLY A 168 -21.13 28.23 -4.41
N GLU A 169 -20.29 28.99 -3.71
CA GLU A 169 -18.86 29.19 -3.98
C GLU A 169 -18.11 27.85 -4.06
N LYS A 170 -17.38 27.65 -5.16
CA LYS A 170 -16.50 26.50 -5.35
C LYS A 170 -15.23 26.62 -4.52
N PHE A 171 -14.80 25.52 -3.92
CA PHE A 171 -13.50 25.39 -3.27
C PHE A 171 -12.94 23.99 -3.46
N PHE A 172 -11.64 23.84 -3.24
CA PHE A 172 -10.93 22.57 -3.33
C PHE A 172 -10.30 22.27 -1.97
N ILE A 173 -10.63 21.12 -1.39
CA ILE A 173 -10.12 20.68 -0.09
C ILE A 173 -9.10 19.56 -0.26
N TYR A 174 -8.01 19.61 0.49
CA TYR A 174 -6.94 18.62 0.43
C TYR A 174 -7.41 17.26 0.94
N THR A 175 -7.20 16.22 0.14
CA THR A 175 -7.65 14.86 0.42
C THR A 175 -6.53 13.88 0.03
N THR A 176 -5.81 13.32 1.00
CA THR A 176 -4.63 12.45 0.75
C THR A 176 -5.01 11.03 0.33
N PHE A 177 -6.13 10.48 0.84
CA PHE A 177 -6.48 9.07 0.69
C PHE A 177 -7.70 8.76 -0.18
N SER A 178 -8.71 9.63 -0.17
CA SER A 178 -9.91 9.50 -1.01
C SER A 178 -10.69 10.81 -1.04
N GLU A 179 -11.58 10.94 -2.02
CA GLU A 179 -12.49 12.05 -2.19
C GLU A 179 -13.43 12.30 -1.00
N SER A 180 -13.57 11.31 -0.12
CA SER A 180 -14.41 11.39 1.08
C SER A 180 -13.65 11.72 2.35
N GLN A 181 -12.32 11.90 2.31
CA GLN A 181 -11.49 12.08 3.50
C GLN A 181 -10.66 13.37 3.42
N ALA A 182 -11.14 14.40 4.10
CA ALA A 182 -10.48 15.68 4.25
C ALA A 182 -9.28 15.60 5.21
N ASP A 183 -8.15 16.15 4.80
CA ASP A 183 -6.96 16.28 5.64
C ASP A 183 -7.10 17.47 6.58
N ILE A 184 -6.81 17.23 7.86
CA ILE A 184 -6.72 18.29 8.86
C ILE A 184 -5.42 19.06 8.63
N ASN A 185 -5.48 20.38 8.75
CA ASN A 185 -4.33 21.27 8.69
C ASN A 185 -3.67 21.40 10.07
N PRO A 186 -2.59 20.66 10.38
CA PRO A 186 -1.94 20.77 11.69
C PRO A 186 -1.20 22.09 11.89
N CYS A 187 -0.99 22.86 10.82
CA CYS A 187 -0.29 24.14 10.85
C CYS A 187 -1.23 25.29 11.29
N SER A 188 -2.54 25.07 11.35
CA SER A 188 -3.49 26.04 11.88
C SER A 188 -3.81 25.77 13.34
N GLN A 189 -4.20 26.82 14.07
CA GLN A 189 -4.61 26.70 15.47
C GLN A 189 -5.83 25.77 15.60
N ASP A 190 -6.82 25.90 14.71
CA ASP A 190 -8.05 25.09 14.75
C ASP A 190 -7.77 23.62 14.45
N GLY A 191 -6.97 23.32 13.42
CA GLY A 191 -6.65 21.95 13.05
C GLY A 191 -5.75 21.27 14.09
N PHE A 192 -4.75 21.98 14.63
CA PHE A 192 -3.96 21.49 15.76
C PHE A 192 -4.84 21.20 16.98
N LYS A 193 -5.74 22.13 17.33
CA LYS A 193 -6.66 21.97 18.45
C LYS A 193 -7.55 20.74 18.27
N MET A 194 -8.10 20.53 17.07
CA MET A 194 -8.92 19.35 16.78
C MET A 194 -8.15 18.04 17.02
N ILE A 195 -6.90 17.95 16.53
CA ILE A 195 -6.06 16.75 16.75
C ILE A 195 -5.81 16.51 18.25
N ILE A 196 -5.51 17.56 19.01
CA ILE A 196 -5.21 17.43 20.44
C ILE A 196 -6.45 17.16 21.29
N ASP A 197 -7.59 17.78 20.97
CA ASP A 197 -8.85 17.55 21.69
C ASP A 197 -9.32 16.10 21.50
N ASP A 198 -9.26 15.56 20.27
CA ASP A 198 -9.61 14.17 19.97
C ASP A 198 -8.66 13.19 20.67
N LEU A 199 -7.35 13.46 20.62
CA LEU A 199 -6.36 12.65 21.33
C LEU A 199 -6.63 12.65 22.85
N TYR A 200 -6.87 13.83 23.44
CA TYR A 200 -7.19 13.94 24.86
C TYR A 200 -8.46 13.17 25.21
N HIS A 201 -9.51 13.26 24.38
CA HIS A 201 -10.74 12.52 24.59
C HIS A 201 -10.51 11.01 24.59
N LEU A 202 -9.73 10.50 23.62
CA LEU A 202 -9.39 9.07 23.53
C LEU A 202 -8.56 8.60 24.72
N LEU A 203 -7.51 9.33 25.09
CA LEU A 203 -6.61 8.97 26.18
C LEU A 203 -7.30 9.04 27.55
N SER A 204 -8.14 10.06 27.78
CA SER A 204 -8.89 10.24 29.03
C SER A 204 -10.01 9.21 29.24
N SER A 205 -10.33 8.39 28.23
CA SER A 205 -11.31 7.30 28.38
C SER A 205 -10.89 6.25 29.41
N GLY A 206 -9.59 6.07 29.64
CA GLY A 206 -9.02 5.05 30.53
C GLY A 206 -9.20 3.60 30.04
N GLN A 207 -9.69 3.39 28.81
CA GLN A 207 -10.04 2.06 28.28
C GLN A 207 -9.01 1.50 27.29
N LEU A 208 -8.08 2.34 26.82
CA LEU A 208 -7.12 1.96 25.79
C LEU A 208 -5.88 1.31 26.42
N ALA A 209 -5.51 0.12 25.96
CA ALA A 209 -4.20 -0.45 26.21
C ALA A 209 -3.19 -0.06 25.12
N MET A 210 -3.67 0.16 23.90
CA MET A 210 -2.87 0.46 22.73
C MET A 210 -3.68 1.34 21.77
N MET A 211 -3.01 2.28 21.10
CA MET A 211 -3.61 3.16 20.11
C MET A 211 -2.85 3.04 18.79
N ARG A 212 -3.52 2.51 17.77
CA ARG A 212 -2.96 2.46 16.42
C ARG A 212 -2.96 3.86 15.81
N MET A 213 -1.77 4.39 15.53
CA MET A 213 -1.57 5.69 14.89
C MET A 213 -1.65 5.51 13.37
N ASP A 214 -2.87 5.59 12.83
CA ASP A 214 -3.16 5.46 11.40
C ASP A 214 -2.50 6.57 10.58
N ALA A 215 -1.88 6.23 9.44
CA ALA A 215 -1.33 7.19 8.50
C ALA A 215 -0.37 8.22 9.13
N ILE A 216 0.33 7.85 10.20
CA ILE A 216 1.01 8.81 11.09
C ILE A 216 2.08 9.66 10.37
N LYS A 217 2.73 9.09 9.33
CA LYS A 217 3.71 9.81 8.48
C LYS A 217 3.10 10.88 7.56
N TYR A 218 1.77 10.94 7.47
CA TYR A 218 1.02 11.96 6.75
C TYR A 218 0.54 13.09 7.66
N LEU A 219 0.88 13.07 8.95
CA LEU A 219 0.37 14.02 9.94
C LEU A 219 0.64 15.49 9.58
N TRP A 220 1.80 15.81 9.00
CA TRP A 220 2.14 17.18 8.61
C TRP A 220 1.88 17.45 7.13
N LYS A 221 1.37 18.66 6.83
CA LYS A 221 0.95 19.06 5.48
C LYS A 221 1.34 20.50 5.17
N GLU A 222 1.94 20.70 4.01
CA GLU A 222 2.29 22.01 3.47
C GLU A 222 2.11 22.03 1.94
N LYS A 223 1.58 23.13 1.41
CA LYS A 223 1.29 23.26 -0.03
C LYS A 223 2.58 23.07 -0.85
N GLY A 224 2.51 22.28 -1.92
CA GLY A 224 3.63 22.06 -2.84
C GLY A 224 4.78 21.18 -2.32
N LYS A 225 4.69 20.68 -1.07
CA LYS A 225 5.64 19.71 -0.51
C LYS A 225 5.16 18.26 -0.71
N LYS A 226 6.05 17.30 -0.42
CA LYS A 226 5.78 15.86 -0.52
C LYS A 226 4.68 15.38 0.45
N ASN A 227 4.56 16.01 1.62
CA ASN A 227 3.52 15.75 2.62
C ASN A 227 3.44 14.30 3.15
N PHE A 228 4.60 13.63 3.14
CA PHE A 228 4.82 12.31 3.69
C PHE A 228 6.24 12.20 4.23
N ASP A 229 6.40 11.75 5.47
CA ASP A 229 7.69 11.59 6.17
C ASP A 229 8.52 12.89 6.16
N MET A 230 7.89 14.01 6.53
CA MET A 230 8.56 15.30 6.67
C MET A 230 9.14 15.46 8.07
N GLU A 231 10.20 16.28 8.19
CA GLU A 231 10.88 16.53 9.47
C GLU A 231 9.93 17.13 10.52
N GLU A 232 9.11 18.09 10.11
CA GLU A 232 8.10 18.72 10.97
C GLU A 232 7.06 17.71 11.45
N GLY A 233 6.65 16.79 10.57
CA GLY A 233 5.77 15.68 10.92
C GLY A 233 6.41 14.74 11.93
N ASN A 234 7.66 14.35 11.71
CA ASN A 234 8.39 13.50 12.65
C ASN A 234 8.53 14.14 14.04
N ARG A 235 8.80 15.46 14.10
CA ARG A 235 8.80 16.21 15.37
C ARG A 235 7.43 16.23 16.03
N PHE A 236 6.35 16.35 15.25
CA PHE A 236 4.99 16.32 15.79
C PHE A 236 4.61 14.93 16.33
N ILE A 237 5.03 13.85 15.66
CA ILE A 237 4.88 12.47 16.16
C ILE A 237 5.58 12.31 17.51
N THR A 238 6.85 12.75 17.63
CA THR A 238 7.58 12.72 18.90
C THR A 238 6.84 13.51 19.99
N PHE A 239 6.27 14.66 19.66
CA PHE A 239 5.46 15.44 20.59
C PHE A 239 4.21 14.66 21.07
N ILE A 240 3.47 14.04 20.14
CA ILE A 240 2.29 13.23 20.46
C ILE A 240 2.65 12.05 21.36
N ARG A 241 3.73 11.32 21.05
CA ARG A 241 4.20 10.20 21.90
C ARG A 241 4.59 10.66 23.30
N LYS A 242 5.30 11.79 23.42
CA LYS A 242 5.64 12.36 24.74
C LYS A 242 4.40 12.80 25.52
N LEU A 243 3.40 13.36 24.84
CA LEU A 243 2.13 13.71 25.46
C LEU A 243 1.39 12.46 25.96
N MET A 244 1.36 11.39 25.16
CA MET A 244 0.78 10.10 25.56
C MET A 244 1.50 9.53 26.79
N ALA A 245 2.83 9.48 26.77
CA ALA A 245 3.63 8.96 27.89
C ALA A 245 3.41 9.74 29.20
N LEU A 246 3.18 11.06 29.12
CA LEU A 246 2.91 11.91 30.29
C LEU A 246 1.47 11.80 30.78
N SER A 247 0.49 11.77 29.88
CA SER A 247 -0.94 11.83 30.22
C SER A 247 -1.58 10.47 30.46
N SER A 248 -1.05 9.42 29.83
CA SER A 248 -1.60 8.05 29.86
C SER A 248 -0.49 7.02 29.61
N PRO A 249 0.47 6.86 30.54
CA PRO A 249 1.65 6.00 30.37
C PRO A 249 1.34 4.52 30.11
N SER A 250 0.13 4.06 30.40
CA SER A 250 -0.32 2.68 30.13
C SER A 250 -0.80 2.46 28.69
N VAL A 251 -1.00 3.53 27.90
CA VAL A 251 -1.43 3.44 26.50
C VAL A 251 -0.20 3.36 25.59
N LEU A 252 -0.06 2.25 24.87
CA LEU A 252 1.06 2.05 23.94
C LEU A 252 0.73 2.63 22.55
N PRO A 253 1.57 3.50 21.96
CA PRO A 253 1.42 3.90 20.56
C PRO A 253 1.83 2.73 19.65
N LEU A 254 0.98 2.39 18.68
CA LEU A 254 1.29 1.42 17.62
C LEU A 254 1.28 2.12 16.27
N ASP A 255 2.45 2.41 15.74
CA ASP A 255 2.57 3.20 14.52
C ASP A 255 2.33 2.38 13.26
N GLU A 256 1.44 2.88 12.40
CA GLU A 256 1.25 2.33 11.07
C GLU A 256 2.03 3.15 10.04
N VAL A 257 3.10 2.55 9.56
CA VAL A 257 3.96 3.13 8.55
C VAL A 257 4.25 2.11 7.47
N ASN A 258 3.51 2.22 6.38
CA ASN A 258 3.75 1.45 5.17
C ASN A 258 4.95 2.03 4.39
N SER A 259 6.17 1.77 4.88
CA SER A 259 7.45 2.17 4.28
C SER A 259 8.50 1.07 4.43
N PRO A 260 9.65 1.16 3.74
CA PRO A 260 10.76 0.25 3.99
C PRO A 260 11.16 0.23 5.46
N ASP A 261 11.54 -0.96 5.96
CA ASP A 261 11.86 -1.17 7.38
C ASP A 261 12.88 -0.18 7.95
N PRO A 262 13.93 0.31 7.25
CA PRO A 262 14.85 1.31 7.79
C PRO A 262 14.19 2.65 8.15
N VAL A 263 13.11 3.03 7.47
CA VAL A 263 12.33 4.24 7.81
C VAL A 263 11.60 4.03 9.13
N VAL A 264 11.07 2.82 9.34
CA VAL A 264 10.42 2.43 10.60
C VAL A 264 11.45 2.35 11.72
N TYR A 265 12.57 1.67 11.51
CA TYR A 265 13.66 1.58 12.51
C TYR A 265 14.16 2.95 12.94
N LYS A 266 14.38 3.88 12.00
CA LYS A 266 14.76 5.26 12.31
C LYS A 266 13.72 5.99 13.17
N MET A 267 12.44 5.75 12.91
CA MET A 267 11.35 6.34 13.70
C MET A 267 11.29 5.78 15.11
N GLU A 268 11.75 4.54 15.31
CA GLU A 268 11.72 3.81 16.57
C GLU A 268 13.10 3.76 17.28
N GLU A 269 14.03 4.65 16.92
CA GLU A 269 15.36 4.72 17.56
C GLU A 269 15.28 4.93 19.09
N GLU A 270 14.26 5.66 19.56
CA GLU A 270 14.00 5.85 21.00
C GLU A 270 13.19 4.70 21.63
N GLY A 271 12.86 3.66 20.86
CA GLY A 271 11.96 2.56 21.22
C GLY A 271 10.49 2.84 20.89
N GLY A 272 9.68 1.77 20.84
CA GLY A 272 8.26 1.87 20.52
C GLY A 272 7.68 0.61 19.88
N PHE A 273 6.48 0.74 19.29
CA PHE A 273 5.77 -0.34 18.63
C PHE A 273 5.30 0.13 17.25
N ALA A 274 5.57 -0.67 16.22
CA ALA A 274 5.18 -0.35 14.86
C ALA A 274 4.97 -1.63 14.04
N TYR A 275 4.13 -1.54 13.02
CA TYR A 275 3.96 -2.60 12.04
C TYR A 275 5.19 -2.70 11.12
N LEU A 276 5.73 -3.92 10.95
CA LEU A 276 6.74 -4.23 9.94
C LEU A 276 6.12 -5.00 8.78
N PHE A 277 6.00 -4.35 7.63
CA PHE A 277 5.43 -4.95 6.42
C PHE A 277 6.46 -5.76 5.60
N GLY A 278 7.75 -5.78 5.97
CA GLY A 278 8.81 -6.53 5.29
C GLY A 278 8.47 -7.99 5.00
N PRO A 279 8.01 -8.74 6.01
CA PRO A 279 7.61 -10.14 5.85
C PRO A 279 6.44 -10.37 4.88
N VAL A 280 5.58 -9.38 4.62
CA VAL A 280 4.34 -9.53 3.84
C VAL A 280 4.62 -10.01 2.41
N ASN A 281 5.63 -9.43 1.75
CA ASN A 281 6.00 -9.83 0.39
C ASN A 281 7.24 -10.72 0.37
N SER A 282 8.22 -10.52 1.26
CA SER A 282 9.43 -11.35 1.25
C SER A 282 9.10 -12.82 1.46
N THR A 283 8.16 -13.13 2.39
CA THR A 283 7.71 -14.49 2.65
C THR A 283 7.01 -15.10 1.44
N ILE A 284 6.02 -14.41 0.88
CA ILE A 284 5.25 -14.97 -0.24
C ILE A 284 6.13 -15.14 -1.49
N THR A 285 7.01 -14.18 -1.77
CA THR A 285 7.98 -14.30 -2.87
C THR A 285 8.94 -15.46 -2.65
N ALA A 286 9.53 -15.60 -1.45
CA ALA A 286 10.46 -16.68 -1.14
C ALA A 286 9.83 -18.05 -1.41
N PHE A 287 8.57 -18.23 -1.01
CA PHE A 287 7.85 -19.48 -1.21
C PHE A 287 7.46 -19.69 -2.67
N ASN A 288 6.99 -18.66 -3.37
CA ASN A 288 6.58 -18.77 -4.77
C ASN A 288 7.75 -19.06 -5.72
N GLU A 289 8.94 -18.56 -5.40
CA GLU A 289 10.16 -18.76 -6.19
C GLU A 289 11.08 -19.85 -5.63
N GLU A 290 10.70 -20.48 -4.51
CA GLU A 290 11.49 -21.48 -3.79
C GLU A 290 12.96 -21.03 -3.55
N THR A 291 13.11 -19.80 -3.08
CA THR A 291 14.42 -19.18 -2.77
C THR A 291 14.40 -18.44 -1.44
N LEU A 292 15.41 -18.67 -0.60
CA LEU A 292 15.55 -18.01 0.70
C LEU A 292 16.10 -16.58 0.62
N GLN A 293 16.49 -16.09 -0.57
CA GLN A 293 17.12 -14.78 -0.71
C GLN A 293 16.27 -13.63 -0.12
N PRO A 294 14.95 -13.53 -0.35
CA PRO A 294 14.14 -12.46 0.26
C PRO A 294 14.11 -12.51 1.79
N LEU A 295 14.12 -13.70 2.39
CA LEU A 295 14.13 -13.87 3.84
C LEU A 295 15.49 -13.50 4.43
N LYS A 296 16.56 -13.90 3.74
CA LYS A 296 17.93 -13.54 4.11
C LYS A 296 18.13 -12.02 4.07
N SER A 297 17.66 -11.34 3.03
CA SER A 297 17.75 -9.88 2.93
C SER A 297 16.94 -9.18 4.03
N TYR A 298 15.78 -9.72 4.40
CA TYR A 298 15.02 -9.24 5.57
C TYR A 298 15.83 -9.36 6.86
N TYR A 299 16.37 -10.55 7.11
CA TYR A 299 17.14 -10.80 8.33
C TYR A 299 18.42 -9.96 8.42
N GLU A 300 19.18 -9.84 7.34
CA GLU A 300 20.40 -9.02 7.31
C GLU A 300 20.10 -7.56 7.67
N LEU A 301 18.98 -7.03 7.18
CA LEU A 301 18.55 -5.68 7.50
C LEU A 301 18.06 -5.54 8.94
N TYR A 302 17.27 -6.52 9.40
CA TYR A 302 16.82 -6.62 10.78
C TYR A 302 18.01 -6.60 11.75
N LYS A 303 18.98 -7.51 11.57
CA LYS A 303 20.17 -7.64 12.43
C LYS A 303 21.02 -6.38 12.48
N GLN A 304 21.10 -5.63 11.38
CA GLN A 304 21.97 -4.44 11.29
C GLN A 304 21.33 -3.18 11.86
N LYS A 305 20.00 -3.07 11.83
CA LYS A 305 19.31 -1.78 12.01
C LYS A 305 18.15 -1.78 13.00
N VAL A 306 17.70 -2.93 13.49
CA VAL A 306 16.62 -2.98 14.49
C VAL A 306 17.08 -2.28 15.78
N PRO A 307 16.32 -1.28 16.31
CA PRO A 307 16.66 -0.64 17.58
C PRO A 307 16.40 -1.57 18.78
N ASP A 308 17.22 -1.47 19.83
CA ASP A 308 17.16 -2.41 20.97
C ASP A 308 15.81 -2.41 21.72
N ASN A 309 15.13 -1.27 21.80
CA ASN A 309 13.85 -1.11 22.52
C ASN A 309 12.63 -1.04 21.58
N PHE A 310 12.80 -1.49 20.34
CA PHE A 310 11.73 -1.53 19.36
C PHE A 310 11.06 -2.92 19.35
N VAL A 311 9.74 -2.96 19.51
CA VAL A 311 8.97 -4.20 19.42
C VAL A 311 8.12 -4.19 18.14
N PRO A 312 8.57 -4.84 17.06
CA PRO A 312 7.83 -4.89 15.81
C PRO A 312 6.60 -5.79 15.89
N PHE A 313 5.53 -5.34 15.25
CA PHE A 313 4.38 -6.15 14.91
C PHE A 313 4.62 -6.73 13.52
N VAL A 314 4.88 -8.03 13.40
CA VAL A 314 5.15 -8.71 12.12
C VAL A 314 3.88 -9.38 11.61
N MET A 315 3.64 -9.34 10.30
CA MET A 315 2.42 -9.91 9.72
C MET A 315 2.65 -10.47 8.32
N LEU A 316 1.74 -11.36 7.91
CA LEU A 316 1.60 -11.74 6.50
C LEU A 316 0.51 -10.96 5.79
N SER A 317 -0.50 -10.44 6.46
CA SER A 317 -1.60 -9.74 5.79
C SER A 317 -2.25 -8.73 6.72
N THR A 318 -3.03 -7.83 6.13
CA THR A 318 -3.81 -6.84 6.85
C THR A 318 -5.16 -6.64 6.16
N HIS A 319 -5.95 -5.70 6.67
CA HIS A 319 -7.15 -5.22 5.99
C HIS A 319 -6.85 -4.45 4.69
N ASP A 320 -5.60 -4.05 4.47
CA ASP A 320 -5.13 -3.43 3.23
C ASP A 320 -4.56 -4.49 2.27
N GLY A 321 -4.23 -4.07 1.05
CA GLY A 321 -3.51 -4.95 0.15
C GLY A 321 -2.07 -5.15 0.64
N ARG A 322 -1.38 -6.15 0.09
CA ARG A 322 0.04 -6.38 0.34
C ARG A 322 0.83 -5.22 -0.19
N SER A 323 1.28 -4.36 0.71
CA SER A 323 2.04 -3.16 0.37
C SER A 323 3.28 -3.49 -0.43
N VAL A 324 3.60 -2.70 -1.45
CA VAL A 324 4.92 -2.77 -2.05
C VAL A 324 5.89 -1.91 -1.25
N GLN A 325 6.48 -2.52 -0.22
CA GLN A 325 7.65 -1.95 0.41
C GLN A 325 8.79 -1.86 -0.62
N GLY A 326 9.41 -0.70 -0.72
CA GLY A 326 10.50 -0.48 -1.69
C GLY A 326 10.05 -0.06 -3.09
N LEU A 327 8.82 0.41 -3.29
CA LEU A 327 8.49 1.27 -4.45
C LEU A 327 8.24 2.73 -4.01
N GLY A 328 8.51 3.05 -2.74
CA GLY A 328 8.18 4.34 -2.12
C GLY A 328 9.18 5.44 -2.48
N VAL A 329 8.74 6.69 -2.34
CA VAL A 329 9.31 7.96 -2.84
C VAL A 329 10.83 8.15 -2.78
N HIS A 330 11.56 7.40 -1.94
CA HIS A 330 12.98 7.65 -1.75
C HIS A 330 13.90 6.47 -2.05
N ARG A 331 13.41 5.23 -2.07
CA ARG A 331 14.33 4.09 -2.06
C ARG A 331 13.64 2.76 -2.34
N MET A 332 14.25 1.98 -3.23
CA MET A 332 13.85 0.61 -3.45
C MET A 332 14.58 -0.35 -2.51
N ASP A 333 14.28 -0.25 -1.23
CA ASP A 333 14.97 -1.04 -0.18
C ASP A 333 14.15 -2.28 0.22
N GLY A 334 13.24 -2.71 -0.65
CA GLY A 334 12.45 -3.90 -0.41
C GLY A 334 13.32 -5.15 -0.44
N HIS A 335 12.95 -6.13 0.38
CA HIS A 335 13.54 -7.48 0.44
C HIS A 335 13.37 -8.29 -0.85
N VAL A 336 12.62 -7.76 -1.81
CA VAL A 336 12.32 -8.36 -3.11
C VAL A 336 12.83 -7.44 -4.22
N SER A 337 13.39 -8.04 -5.28
CA SER A 337 13.73 -7.34 -6.51
C SER A 337 12.47 -6.92 -7.30
N ILE A 338 12.62 -6.00 -8.26
CA ILE A 338 11.55 -5.57 -9.16
C ILE A 338 11.02 -6.77 -9.95
N LYS A 339 11.93 -7.61 -10.47
CA LYS A 339 11.56 -8.83 -11.19
C LYS A 339 10.72 -9.76 -10.33
N GLN A 340 11.16 -10.04 -9.10
CA GLN A 340 10.44 -10.89 -8.15
C GLN A 340 9.07 -10.31 -7.80
N PHE A 341 9.00 -9.01 -7.61
CA PHE A 341 7.74 -8.33 -7.32
C PHE A 341 6.75 -8.45 -8.50
N TYR A 342 7.21 -8.28 -9.74
CA TYR A 342 6.39 -8.48 -10.93
C TYR A 342 5.96 -9.94 -11.10
N ASN A 343 6.82 -10.90 -10.78
CA ASN A 343 6.45 -12.32 -10.75
C ASN A 343 5.34 -12.59 -9.73
N LEU A 344 5.45 -12.01 -8.53
CA LEU A 344 4.44 -12.10 -7.49
C LEU A 344 3.11 -11.47 -7.93
N LYS A 345 3.15 -10.25 -8.49
CA LYS A 345 1.98 -9.58 -9.09
C LYS A 345 1.28 -10.49 -10.09
N ASN A 346 2.03 -11.01 -11.07
CA ASN A 346 1.48 -11.87 -12.11
C ASN A 346 0.89 -13.17 -11.53
N THR A 347 1.50 -13.73 -10.50
CA THR A 347 0.98 -14.91 -9.79
C THR A 347 -0.32 -14.62 -9.08
N ILE A 348 -0.42 -13.46 -8.41
CA ILE A 348 -1.63 -13.01 -7.72
C ILE A 348 -2.77 -12.73 -8.72
N GLU A 349 -2.49 -12.03 -9.81
CA GLU A 349 -3.50 -11.70 -10.84
C GLU A 349 -4.04 -12.96 -11.54
N LYS A 350 -3.18 -13.95 -11.84
CA LYS A 350 -3.60 -15.26 -12.38
C LYS A 350 -4.56 -16.00 -11.44
N GLN A 351 -4.53 -15.71 -10.15
CA GLN A 351 -5.38 -16.31 -9.13
C GLN A 351 -6.55 -15.40 -8.72
N GLY A 352 -6.91 -14.44 -9.57
CA GLY A 352 -8.05 -13.53 -9.36
C GLY A 352 -7.78 -12.40 -8.37
N GLY A 353 -6.53 -12.21 -7.94
CA GLY A 353 -6.10 -11.02 -7.22
C GLY A 353 -6.03 -9.80 -8.13
N GLN A 354 -5.80 -8.63 -7.54
CA GLN A 354 -5.78 -7.35 -8.26
C GLN A 354 -4.63 -6.47 -7.78
N ALA A 355 -3.91 -5.83 -8.70
CA ALA A 355 -2.94 -4.80 -8.37
C ALA A 355 -3.64 -3.44 -8.26
N LYS A 356 -3.35 -2.70 -7.18
CA LYS A 356 -3.70 -1.29 -7.08
C LYS A 356 -2.46 -0.45 -7.25
N PHE A 357 -2.64 0.68 -7.91
CA PHE A 357 -1.58 1.64 -8.19
C PHE A 357 -1.65 2.80 -7.21
N ARG A 358 -0.58 3.60 -7.18
CA ARG A 358 -0.50 4.92 -6.57
C ARG A 358 0.10 5.91 -7.55
N THR A 359 -0.11 7.20 -7.31
CA THR A 359 0.49 8.25 -8.12
C THR A 359 1.87 8.63 -7.59
N VAL A 360 2.81 8.80 -8.51
CA VAL A 360 4.17 9.28 -8.28
C VAL A 360 4.45 10.49 -9.20
N PRO A 361 5.42 11.36 -8.86
CA PRO A 361 5.75 12.51 -9.70
C PRO A 361 6.16 12.09 -11.12
N ILE A 362 5.44 12.61 -12.13
CA ILE A 362 5.78 12.41 -13.55
C ILE A 362 7.10 13.09 -13.85
N GLY A 363 7.96 12.43 -14.62
CA GLY A 363 9.24 12.97 -15.05
C GLY A 363 10.28 13.06 -13.93
N GLU A 364 10.01 12.59 -12.71
CA GLU A 364 10.97 12.63 -11.60
C GLU A 364 11.15 11.26 -10.95
N ILE A 365 12.40 10.89 -10.65
CA ILE A 365 12.77 9.65 -9.97
C ILE A 365 13.94 9.90 -9.02
N SER A 366 13.96 9.26 -7.85
CA SER A 366 15.13 9.36 -6.96
C SER A 366 16.35 8.65 -7.57
N ALA A 367 17.54 9.16 -7.27
CA ALA A 367 18.78 8.57 -7.76
C ALA A 367 18.93 7.10 -7.34
N ASP A 368 18.60 6.78 -6.08
CA ASP A 368 18.63 5.41 -5.54
C ASP A 368 17.68 4.46 -6.30
N THR A 369 16.48 4.94 -6.68
CA THR A 369 15.51 4.15 -7.44
C THR A 369 15.98 3.94 -8.87
N PHE A 370 16.51 4.97 -9.52
CA PHE A 370 17.09 4.85 -10.86
C PHE A 370 18.26 3.87 -10.87
N ASP A 371 19.14 3.93 -9.89
CA ASP A 371 20.29 3.02 -9.77
C ASP A 371 19.84 1.55 -9.65
N LYS A 372 18.81 1.27 -8.86
CA LYS A 372 18.26 -0.09 -8.79
C LYS A 372 17.62 -0.54 -10.10
N VAL A 373 16.86 0.33 -10.76
CA VAL A 373 16.28 0.04 -12.08
C VAL A 373 17.37 -0.34 -13.08
N ILE A 374 18.44 0.46 -13.15
CA ILE A 374 19.54 0.24 -14.08
C ILE A 374 20.32 -1.03 -13.74
N ASN A 375 20.55 -1.31 -12.45
CA ASN A 375 21.18 -2.55 -12.02
C ASN A 375 20.33 -3.79 -12.37
N GLU A 376 19.03 -3.79 -12.03
CA GLU A 376 18.14 -4.94 -12.26
C GLU A 376 17.72 -5.13 -13.71
N SER A 377 17.81 -4.08 -14.53
CA SER A 377 17.63 -4.19 -15.99
C SER A 377 18.86 -4.72 -16.71
N GLY A 378 20.01 -4.84 -16.03
CA GLY A 378 21.29 -5.22 -16.63
C GLY A 378 21.94 -4.09 -17.45
N LEU A 379 21.48 -2.85 -17.30
CA LEU A 379 21.96 -1.68 -18.04
C LEU A 379 23.02 -0.87 -17.29
N ILE A 380 23.59 -1.40 -16.21
CA ILE A 380 24.56 -0.68 -15.35
C ILE A 380 25.76 -0.12 -16.09
N ASN A 381 26.23 -0.82 -17.13
CA ASN A 381 27.35 -0.38 -17.96
C ASN A 381 27.00 0.83 -18.84
N PHE A 382 25.72 1.19 -18.96
CA PHE A 382 25.23 2.34 -19.73
C PHE A 382 24.72 3.48 -18.83
N LYS A 383 24.95 3.41 -17.51
CA LYS A 383 24.42 4.39 -16.55
C LYS A 383 24.80 5.82 -16.94
N GLY A 384 26.05 6.06 -17.32
CA GLY A 384 26.54 7.38 -17.69
C GLY A 384 25.79 7.96 -18.89
N GLU A 385 25.59 7.17 -19.93
CA GLU A 385 24.87 7.56 -21.14
C GLU A 385 23.37 7.72 -20.90
N LEU A 386 22.79 6.91 -20.01
CA LEU A 386 21.38 6.98 -19.66
C LEU A 386 21.08 8.19 -18.76
N LEU A 387 22.06 8.73 -18.01
CA LEU A 387 21.86 9.99 -17.29
C LEU A 387 21.59 11.19 -18.21
N GLU A 388 21.96 11.11 -19.50
CA GLU A 388 21.67 12.17 -20.50
C GLU A 388 20.17 12.34 -20.78
N ILE A 389 19.31 11.42 -20.36
CA ILE A 389 17.85 11.57 -20.50
C ILE A 389 17.27 12.58 -19.48
N PHE A 390 18.04 12.90 -18.44
CA PHE A 390 17.65 13.82 -17.38
C PHE A 390 18.31 15.18 -17.55
N THR A 391 17.82 16.17 -16.80
CA THR A 391 18.35 17.53 -16.81
C THR A 391 19.72 17.56 -16.13
N PRO A 392 20.71 18.28 -16.67
CA PRO A 392 22.05 18.37 -16.07
C PRO A 392 22.03 18.84 -14.62
N GLU A 393 21.13 19.75 -14.27
CA GLU A 393 21.00 20.32 -12.92
C GLU A 393 20.56 19.25 -11.91
N SER A 394 19.59 18.40 -12.29
CA SER A 394 19.08 17.34 -11.41
C SER A 394 20.13 16.25 -11.20
N VAL A 395 20.86 15.88 -12.25
CA VAL A 395 21.97 14.92 -12.18
C VAL A 395 23.10 15.43 -11.30
N ALA A 396 23.45 16.71 -11.39
CA ALA A 396 24.48 17.33 -10.55
C ALA A 396 24.11 17.38 -9.06
N LEU A 397 22.82 17.54 -8.73
CA LEU A 397 22.34 17.48 -7.35
C LEU A 397 22.39 16.06 -6.75
N GLY A 398 22.20 15.03 -7.57
CA GLY A 398 22.39 13.63 -7.18
C GLY A 398 21.31 13.04 -6.26
N ASN A 399 20.28 13.80 -5.89
CA ASN A 399 19.20 13.32 -5.01
C ASN A 399 18.01 12.74 -5.80
N ALA A 400 17.58 13.47 -6.82
CA ALA A 400 16.49 13.08 -7.72
C ALA A 400 16.80 13.59 -9.12
N TYR A 401 16.41 12.81 -10.13
CA TYR A 401 16.60 13.09 -11.54
C TYR A 401 15.29 13.51 -12.18
N VAL A 402 15.35 14.61 -12.93
CA VAL A 402 14.20 15.21 -13.63
C VAL A 402 14.40 15.02 -15.12
N LEU A 403 13.41 14.44 -15.78
CA LEU A 403 13.46 14.07 -17.19
C LEU A 403 13.50 15.31 -18.09
N ASN A 404 14.26 15.26 -19.18
CA ASN A 404 14.23 16.31 -20.20
C ASN A 404 12.83 16.37 -20.85
N LYS A 405 12.35 17.58 -21.20
CA LYS A 405 10.98 17.78 -21.68
C LYS A 405 10.64 16.96 -22.93
N ASP A 406 11.59 16.79 -23.84
CA ASP A 406 11.45 16.00 -25.07
C ASP A 406 11.37 14.48 -24.82
N MET A 407 11.80 14.04 -23.64
CA MET A 407 11.78 12.64 -23.20
C MET A 407 10.50 12.26 -22.46
N LEU A 408 9.59 13.20 -22.17
CA LEU A 408 8.27 12.92 -21.55
C LEU A 408 7.33 12.11 -22.45
N ASN A 409 7.68 11.92 -23.72
CA ASN A 409 6.97 11.02 -24.61
C ASN A 409 7.53 9.59 -24.49
N ARG A 410 6.65 8.61 -24.29
CA ARG A 410 7.03 7.19 -24.07
C ARG A 410 7.89 6.64 -25.20
N ASP A 411 7.50 6.87 -26.45
CA ASP A 411 8.20 6.34 -27.62
C ASP A 411 9.58 7.00 -27.79
N ASN A 412 9.68 8.30 -27.56
CA ASN A 412 10.96 9.01 -27.58
C ASN A 412 11.92 8.43 -26.53
N LEU A 413 11.44 8.22 -25.31
CA LEU A 413 12.24 7.67 -24.22
C LEU A 413 12.71 6.25 -24.53
N ILE A 414 11.81 5.37 -24.96
CA ILE A 414 12.15 3.98 -25.32
C ILE A 414 13.19 3.96 -26.45
N ASN A 415 12.99 4.75 -27.50
CA ASN A 415 13.92 4.84 -28.62
C ASN A 415 15.29 5.36 -28.19
N LYS A 416 15.35 6.31 -27.25
CA LYS A 416 16.61 6.83 -26.70
C LYS A 416 17.35 5.75 -25.90
N ILE A 417 16.65 5.05 -25.00
CA ILE A 417 17.22 3.95 -24.20
C ILE A 417 17.71 2.83 -25.12
N SER A 418 16.92 2.46 -26.14
CA SER A 418 17.27 1.47 -27.15
C SER A 418 18.56 1.82 -27.90
N ARG A 419 18.69 3.05 -28.39
CA ARG A 419 19.91 3.51 -29.08
C ARG A 419 21.15 3.50 -28.20
N LYS A 420 21.01 3.82 -26.91
CA LYS A 420 22.14 3.85 -25.96
C LYS A 420 22.56 2.46 -25.50
N SER A 421 21.59 1.57 -25.21
CA SER A 421 21.85 0.22 -24.72
C SER A 421 22.15 -0.81 -25.82
N GLY A 422 21.74 -0.53 -27.07
CA GLY A 422 21.82 -1.49 -28.18
C GLY A 422 20.72 -2.57 -28.15
N LEU A 423 19.80 -2.53 -27.18
CA LEU A 423 18.65 -3.44 -27.12
C LEU A 423 17.52 -2.92 -28.00
N ASN A 424 16.79 -3.82 -28.67
CA ASN A 424 15.61 -3.42 -29.41
C ASN A 424 14.47 -2.96 -28.46
N PRO A 425 13.52 -2.13 -28.93
CA PRO A 425 12.42 -1.63 -28.09
C PRO A 425 11.55 -2.70 -27.44
N GLU A 426 11.22 -3.78 -28.16
CA GLU A 426 10.35 -4.86 -27.65
C GLU A 426 10.99 -5.62 -26.48
N ASN A 427 12.28 -5.96 -26.60
CA ASN A 427 13.03 -6.62 -25.56
C ASN A 427 13.17 -5.71 -24.33
N LEU A 428 13.37 -4.40 -24.53
CA LEU A 428 13.47 -3.44 -23.43
C LEU A 428 12.19 -3.42 -22.60
N ILE A 429 11.03 -3.30 -23.24
CA ILE A 429 9.74 -3.21 -22.52
C ILE A 429 9.41 -4.53 -21.80
N SER A 430 9.94 -5.66 -22.28
CA SER A 430 9.78 -6.95 -21.60
C SER A 430 10.55 -7.08 -20.28
N ILE A 431 11.56 -6.22 -20.03
CA ILE A 431 12.35 -6.24 -18.80
C ILE A 431 11.53 -5.58 -17.67
N PRO A 432 11.21 -6.30 -16.57
CA PRO A 432 10.35 -5.76 -15.50
C PRO A 432 10.84 -4.44 -14.90
N ALA A 433 12.15 -4.26 -14.76
CA ALA A 433 12.75 -3.02 -14.27
C ALA A 433 12.53 -1.84 -15.22
N ILE A 434 12.53 -2.07 -16.54
CA ILE A 434 12.27 -1.03 -17.54
C ILE A 434 10.79 -0.71 -17.62
N ASP A 435 9.90 -1.72 -17.60
CA ASP A 435 8.45 -1.47 -17.52
C ASP A 435 8.09 -0.67 -16.26
N PHE A 436 8.67 -1.04 -15.10
CA PHE A 436 8.55 -0.29 -13.87
C PHE A 436 8.99 1.17 -14.05
N PHE A 437 10.16 1.39 -14.66
CA PHE A 437 10.70 2.72 -14.88
C PHE A 437 9.80 3.58 -15.78
N LEU A 438 9.29 3.01 -16.88
CA LEU A 438 8.40 3.71 -17.80
C LEU A 438 7.06 4.07 -17.13
N ASN A 439 6.46 3.13 -16.40
CA ASN A 439 5.23 3.38 -15.66
C ASN A 439 5.43 4.49 -14.60
N TRP A 440 6.59 4.52 -13.96
CA TRP A 440 6.93 5.57 -13.00
C TRP A 440 7.12 6.94 -13.67
N ILE A 441 8.09 7.03 -14.59
CA ILE A 441 8.60 8.31 -15.10
C ILE A 441 7.67 8.94 -16.15
N ILE A 442 6.94 8.12 -16.91
CA ILE A 442 6.01 8.60 -17.95
C ILE A 442 4.59 8.61 -17.43
N ASP A 443 4.10 7.46 -16.95
CA ASP A 443 2.68 7.31 -16.61
C ASP A 443 2.35 7.86 -15.21
N GLY A 444 3.36 8.27 -14.43
CA GLY A 444 3.18 8.82 -13.09
C GLY A 444 2.55 7.84 -12.11
N LYS A 445 2.73 6.54 -12.31
CA LYS A 445 2.11 5.51 -11.48
C LYS A 445 3.06 4.37 -11.13
N THR A 446 2.84 3.79 -9.97
CA THR A 446 3.52 2.57 -9.56
C THR A 446 2.60 1.68 -8.76
N ILE A 447 2.90 0.39 -8.68
CA ILE A 447 2.10 -0.55 -7.91
C ILE A 447 2.24 -0.17 -6.43
N TYR A 448 1.10 -0.01 -5.77
CA TYR A 448 1.00 0.39 -4.37
C TYR A 448 0.78 -0.82 -3.47
N GLU A 449 -0.14 -1.69 -3.88
CA GLU A 449 -0.52 -2.87 -3.11
C GLU A 449 -1.06 -3.98 -4.02
N LEU A 450 -0.79 -5.23 -3.65
CA LEU A 450 -1.37 -6.42 -4.28
C LEU A 450 -2.54 -6.91 -3.40
N CYS A 451 -3.76 -6.80 -3.91
CA CYS A 451 -4.97 -7.19 -3.20
C CYS A 451 -5.27 -8.67 -3.44
N ALA A 452 -5.02 -9.49 -2.42
CA ALA A 452 -5.39 -10.91 -2.36
C ALA A 452 -5.25 -11.43 -0.92
N THR A 453 -5.96 -12.51 -0.61
CA THR A 453 -5.73 -13.31 0.61
C THR A 453 -4.33 -13.93 0.60
N THR A 454 -3.79 -14.27 1.77
CA THR A 454 -2.47 -14.94 1.86
C THR A 454 -2.47 -16.28 1.14
N ARG A 455 -3.54 -17.06 1.34
CA ARG A 455 -3.74 -18.34 0.65
C ARG A 455 -3.68 -18.19 -0.87
N SER A 456 -4.45 -17.25 -1.45
CA SER A 456 -4.47 -17.02 -2.91
C SER A 456 -3.24 -16.27 -3.45
N SER A 457 -2.31 -15.85 -2.57
CA SER A 457 -1.05 -15.23 -2.99
C SER A 457 0.08 -16.24 -3.16
N LEU A 458 -0.03 -17.41 -2.52
CA LEU A 458 0.86 -18.53 -2.74
C LEU A 458 0.47 -19.23 -4.04
N LYS A 459 1.46 -19.64 -4.84
CA LYS A 459 1.24 -20.36 -6.08
C LYS A 459 0.54 -21.69 -5.78
N LEU A 460 -0.45 -22.06 -6.60
CA LEU A 460 -1.05 -23.39 -6.53
C LEU A 460 -0.08 -24.40 -7.14
N GLU A 461 0.27 -25.42 -6.37
CA GLU A 461 0.94 -26.60 -6.90
C GLU A 461 -0.12 -27.61 -7.34
N LEU A 462 0.00 -28.06 -8.58
CA LEU A 462 -0.86 -29.09 -9.15
C LEU A 462 -0.18 -30.45 -8.97
N SER A 463 -0.94 -31.43 -8.53
CA SER A 463 -0.48 -32.83 -8.56
C SER A 463 -0.28 -33.31 -10.00
N ASP A 464 0.35 -34.47 -10.17
CA ASP A 464 0.49 -35.14 -11.48
C ASP A 464 -0.85 -35.37 -12.20
N SER A 465 -1.95 -35.42 -11.45
CA SER A 465 -3.33 -35.53 -11.97
C SER A 465 -3.94 -34.19 -12.41
N GLY A 466 -3.22 -33.07 -12.26
CA GLY A 466 -3.71 -31.72 -12.51
C GLY A 466 -4.64 -31.16 -11.43
N SER A 467 -4.84 -31.88 -10.32
CA SER A 467 -5.69 -31.44 -9.19
C SER A 467 -4.86 -30.77 -8.08
N ILE A 468 -5.45 -29.81 -7.39
CA ILE A 468 -4.85 -29.14 -6.22
C ILE A 468 -4.86 -30.11 -5.04
N ASP A 469 -3.70 -30.35 -4.41
CA ASP A 469 -3.62 -31.11 -3.17
C ASP A 469 -3.88 -30.18 -1.96
N PRO A 470 -5.02 -30.34 -1.25
CA PRO A 470 -5.36 -29.48 -0.12
C PRO A 470 -4.39 -29.62 1.06
N ASN A 471 -3.72 -30.76 1.24
CA ASN A 471 -2.75 -30.95 2.32
C ASN A 471 -1.45 -30.20 2.02
N LEU A 472 -0.98 -30.28 0.77
CA LEU A 472 0.21 -29.54 0.35
C LEU A 472 -0.02 -28.03 0.40
N GLU A 473 -1.19 -27.56 -0.05
CA GLU A 473 -1.60 -26.16 0.07
C GLU A 473 -1.64 -25.72 1.55
N ALA A 474 -2.21 -26.55 2.44
CA ALA A 474 -2.28 -26.29 3.87
C ALA A 474 -0.89 -26.22 4.52
N SER A 475 0.00 -27.16 4.22
CA SER A 475 1.39 -27.15 4.71
C SER A 475 2.14 -25.92 4.23
N ARG A 476 1.98 -25.52 2.96
CA ARG A 476 2.60 -24.31 2.41
C ARG A 476 2.15 -23.05 3.14
N LEU A 477 0.85 -22.87 3.36
CA LEU A 477 0.33 -21.72 4.10
C LEU A 477 0.77 -21.75 5.58
N ALA A 478 0.71 -22.92 6.21
CA ALA A 478 1.12 -23.10 7.61
C ALA A 478 2.61 -22.81 7.81
N LEU A 479 3.47 -23.24 6.89
CA LEU A 479 4.90 -22.94 6.94
C LEU A 479 5.17 -21.45 6.70
N ALA A 480 4.46 -20.79 5.78
CA ALA A 480 4.58 -19.34 5.58
C ALA A 480 4.19 -18.57 6.84
N GLN A 481 3.06 -18.91 7.47
CA GLN A 481 2.66 -18.36 8.77
C GLN A 481 3.69 -18.69 9.85
N GLY A 482 4.18 -19.93 9.88
CA GLY A 482 5.20 -20.42 10.81
C GLY A 482 6.49 -19.61 10.75
N TYR A 483 6.95 -19.25 9.55
CA TYR A 483 8.10 -18.36 9.39
C TYR A 483 7.87 -17.02 10.11
N VAL A 484 6.74 -16.34 9.84
CA VAL A 484 6.44 -15.03 10.46
C VAL A 484 6.19 -15.12 11.95
N LEU A 485 5.49 -16.17 12.40
CA LEU A 485 5.27 -16.44 13.83
C LEU A 485 6.59 -16.62 14.59
N THR A 486 7.63 -17.07 13.90
CA THR A 486 8.91 -17.43 14.52
C THR A 486 10.01 -16.41 14.31
N ILE A 487 9.69 -15.23 13.77
CA ILE A 487 10.60 -14.07 13.77
C ILE A 487 10.76 -13.58 15.21
N GLY A 488 12.01 -13.50 15.68
CA GLY A 488 12.42 -13.29 17.08
C GLY A 488 11.68 -12.22 17.89
N GLN A 489 12.31 -11.06 18.08
CA GLN A 489 11.79 -9.93 18.87
C GLN A 489 10.55 -9.35 18.21
N SER A 490 9.40 -10.00 18.35
CA SER A 490 8.21 -9.53 17.65
C SER A 490 6.92 -9.92 18.34
N VAL A 491 5.87 -9.18 17.99
CA VAL A 491 4.48 -9.55 18.24
C VAL A 491 3.87 -9.97 16.90
N PRO A 492 3.55 -11.25 16.69
CA PRO A 492 2.88 -11.67 15.47
C PRO A 492 1.45 -11.09 15.39
N ALA A 493 1.21 -10.22 14.42
CA ALA A 493 -0.10 -9.67 14.10
C ALA A 493 -0.76 -10.51 13.01
N ILE A 494 -1.68 -11.40 13.42
CA ILE A 494 -2.34 -12.33 12.49
C ILE A 494 -3.66 -11.74 12.05
N TYR A 495 -3.83 -11.60 10.74
CA TYR A 495 -5.10 -11.16 10.18
C TYR A 495 -6.13 -12.28 10.26
N PHE A 496 -7.35 -11.96 10.69
CA PHE A 496 -8.36 -12.97 11.03
C PHE A 496 -8.67 -13.96 9.88
N ASN A 497 -8.71 -13.48 8.63
CA ASN A 497 -8.99 -14.35 7.47
C ASN A 497 -7.85 -15.35 7.19
N ASP A 498 -6.64 -15.06 7.63
CA ASP A 498 -5.50 -15.97 7.51
C ASP A 498 -5.56 -17.10 8.53
N LEU A 499 -6.18 -16.89 9.71
CA LEU A 499 -6.41 -17.97 10.69
C LEU A 499 -7.29 -19.08 10.12
N LEU A 500 -8.23 -18.72 9.25
CA LEU A 500 -9.14 -19.66 8.58
C LEU A 500 -8.64 -20.08 7.20
N GLY A 501 -7.55 -19.49 6.70
CA GLY A 501 -7.02 -19.70 5.35
C GLY A 501 -8.09 -19.50 4.27
N VAL A 502 -8.79 -18.37 4.33
CA VAL A 502 -9.85 -18.01 3.38
C VAL A 502 -9.24 -17.67 2.01
N LYS A 503 -9.93 -18.01 0.92
CA LYS A 503 -9.56 -17.64 -0.45
C LYS A 503 -10.08 -16.24 -0.81
N ASN A 504 -9.61 -15.70 -1.92
CA ASN A 504 -10.14 -14.45 -2.48
C ASN A 504 -11.67 -14.42 -2.56
N ASP A 505 -12.29 -13.39 -1.98
CA ASP A 505 -13.73 -13.12 -2.08
C ASP A 505 -14.06 -12.35 -3.38
N LEU A 506 -14.04 -13.09 -4.50
CA LEU A 506 -14.29 -12.52 -5.83
C LEU A 506 -15.67 -11.87 -5.91
N ARG A 507 -16.68 -12.47 -5.28
CA ARG A 507 -18.06 -11.95 -5.25
C ARG A 507 -18.14 -10.65 -4.46
N GLY A 508 -17.48 -10.59 -3.30
CA GLY A 508 -17.41 -9.38 -2.49
C GLY A 508 -16.79 -8.21 -3.26
N MET A 509 -15.69 -8.48 -3.98
CA MET A 509 -15.05 -7.50 -4.85
C MET A 509 -15.95 -7.09 -6.03
N GLU A 510 -16.63 -8.03 -6.69
CA GLU A 510 -17.53 -7.74 -7.82
C GLU A 510 -18.68 -6.81 -7.39
N ILE A 511 -19.26 -7.06 -6.22
CA ILE A 511 -20.34 -6.24 -5.65
C ILE A 511 -19.85 -4.84 -5.29
N SER A 512 -18.67 -4.73 -4.66
CA SER A 512 -18.19 -3.44 -4.13
C SER A 512 -17.40 -2.61 -5.14
N GLY A 513 -16.85 -3.25 -6.18
CA GLY A 513 -15.87 -2.66 -7.10
C GLY A 513 -14.50 -2.38 -6.46
N LYS A 514 -14.26 -2.82 -5.22
CA LYS A 514 -13.03 -2.50 -4.47
C LYS A 514 -12.11 -3.72 -4.37
N PRO A 515 -10.90 -3.68 -4.97
CA PRO A 515 -9.94 -4.79 -4.92
C PRO A 515 -9.62 -5.32 -3.52
N ARG A 516 -9.55 -4.45 -2.50
CA ARG A 516 -9.24 -4.85 -1.11
C ARG A 516 -10.28 -5.81 -0.53
N ASP A 517 -11.51 -5.82 -1.05
CA ASP A 517 -12.57 -6.66 -0.52
C ASP A 517 -12.34 -8.16 -0.80
N LEU A 518 -11.43 -8.49 -1.73
CA LEU A 518 -10.90 -9.85 -1.89
C LEU A 518 -10.38 -10.45 -0.59
N ASN A 519 -9.79 -9.63 0.29
CA ASN A 519 -9.24 -10.06 1.59
C ASN A 519 -10.10 -9.59 2.78
N ARG A 520 -11.33 -9.10 2.56
CA ARG A 520 -12.21 -8.61 3.63
C ARG A 520 -13.47 -9.45 3.77
N HIS A 521 -13.37 -10.72 3.39
CA HIS A 521 -14.44 -11.70 3.53
C HIS A 521 -15.04 -11.64 4.94
N LYS A 522 -16.37 -11.64 5.01
CA LYS A 522 -17.13 -11.59 6.26
C LYS A 522 -17.52 -13.02 6.63
N ASN A 523 -16.80 -13.60 7.58
CA ASN A 523 -17.13 -14.92 8.12
C ASN A 523 -18.28 -14.80 9.14
N TYR A 524 -19.39 -15.50 8.92
CA TYR A 524 -20.53 -15.51 9.84
C TYR A 524 -20.39 -16.68 10.82
N LEU A 525 -20.32 -16.40 12.13
CA LEU A 525 -20.01 -17.41 13.16
C LEU A 525 -20.85 -18.70 13.07
N PRO A 526 -22.18 -18.66 12.87
CA PRO A 526 -23.00 -19.87 12.69
C PRO A 526 -22.60 -20.76 11.50
N GLU A 527 -21.89 -20.23 10.51
CA GLU A 527 -21.45 -20.93 9.31
C GLU A 527 -20.05 -21.56 9.49
N ILE A 528 -19.32 -21.20 10.54
CA ILE A 528 -17.97 -21.68 10.81
C ILE A 528 -18.02 -22.88 11.75
N ASN A 529 -17.82 -24.09 11.23
CA ASN A 529 -17.62 -25.29 12.06
C ASN A 529 -16.12 -25.61 12.17
N LEU A 530 -15.44 -25.01 13.15
CA LEU A 530 -14.00 -25.22 13.37
C LEU A 530 -13.66 -26.66 13.80
N SER A 531 -14.59 -27.37 14.43
CA SER A 531 -14.36 -28.76 14.87
C SER A 531 -14.46 -29.75 13.72
N HIS A 532 -15.29 -29.44 12.70
CA HIS A 532 -15.46 -30.27 11.52
C HIS A 532 -15.61 -29.38 10.27
N PRO A 533 -14.51 -28.75 9.80
CA PRO A 533 -14.56 -27.89 8.63
C PRO A 533 -15.04 -28.67 7.39
N ALA A 534 -15.86 -28.08 6.53
CA ALA A 534 -16.28 -28.76 5.29
C ALA A 534 -15.16 -28.77 4.24
N ASP A 535 -14.37 -27.69 4.16
CA ASP A 535 -13.23 -27.53 3.23
C ASP A 535 -12.09 -28.50 3.61
N PRO A 536 -11.70 -29.45 2.74
CA PRO A 536 -10.56 -30.34 2.96
C PRO A 536 -9.26 -29.61 3.30
N PHE A 537 -9.04 -28.42 2.72
CA PHE A 537 -7.88 -27.59 3.07
C PHE A 537 -7.94 -27.14 4.53
N GLN A 538 -9.09 -26.63 5.00
CA GLN A 538 -9.22 -26.15 6.38
C GLN A 538 -9.07 -27.30 7.38
N LYS A 539 -9.55 -28.51 7.04
CA LYS A 539 -9.32 -29.71 7.86
C LYS A 539 -7.82 -29.98 8.07
N ALA A 540 -6.99 -29.75 7.07
CA ALA A 540 -5.55 -29.93 7.13
C ALA A 540 -4.82 -28.72 7.77
N TYR A 541 -5.26 -27.49 7.47
CA TYR A 541 -4.59 -26.26 7.89
C TYR A 541 -4.83 -25.88 9.36
N LEU A 542 -6.07 -25.97 9.85
CA LEU A 542 -6.41 -25.51 11.20
C LEU A 542 -5.61 -26.21 12.32
N PRO A 543 -5.37 -27.54 12.28
CA PRO A 543 -4.52 -28.20 13.26
C PRO A 543 -3.09 -27.66 13.27
N LEU A 544 -2.52 -27.37 12.09
CA LEU A 544 -1.14 -26.88 11.96
C LEU A 544 -1.00 -25.48 12.56
N ILE A 545 -1.87 -24.54 12.17
CA ILE A 545 -1.79 -23.17 12.67
C ILE A 545 -2.07 -23.10 14.17
N ASN A 546 -3.06 -23.86 14.68
CA ASN A 546 -3.34 -23.92 16.11
C ASN A 546 -2.14 -24.44 16.90
N LYS A 547 -1.44 -25.47 16.41
CA LYS A 547 -0.25 -25.99 17.07
C LYS A 547 0.88 -24.98 17.10
N LEU A 548 1.09 -24.25 16.00
CA LEU A 548 2.11 -23.20 15.93
C LEU A 548 1.82 -22.05 16.92
N LEU A 549 0.56 -21.65 17.04
CA LEU A 549 0.16 -20.61 18.00
C LEU A 549 0.32 -21.05 19.44
N GLU A 550 -0.05 -22.30 19.76
CA GLU A 550 0.17 -22.88 21.08
C GLU A 550 1.66 -22.86 21.45
N LEU A 551 2.54 -23.31 20.55
CA LEU A 551 3.98 -23.31 20.80
C LEU A 551 4.52 -21.88 20.93
N ARG A 552 4.18 -20.98 20.00
CA ARG A 552 4.65 -19.59 20.00
C ARG A 552 4.25 -18.81 21.26
N THR A 553 3.11 -19.12 21.85
CA THR A 553 2.60 -18.43 23.05
C THR A 553 3.16 -18.99 24.35
N THR A 554 3.65 -20.22 24.35
CA THR A 554 4.17 -20.90 25.56
C THR A 554 5.69 -21.00 25.60
N ASP A 555 6.37 -20.70 24.50
CA ASP A 555 7.83 -20.80 24.39
C ASP A 555 8.53 -19.49 24.79
N ASN A 556 9.25 -19.53 25.92
CA ASN A 556 9.99 -18.41 26.50
C ASN A 556 11.05 -17.80 25.58
N ALA A 557 11.59 -18.59 24.62
CA ALA A 557 12.59 -18.11 23.67
C ALA A 557 12.09 -16.92 22.83
N PHE A 558 10.76 -16.74 22.75
CA PHE A 558 10.12 -15.67 21.98
C PHE A 558 9.67 -14.47 22.82
N TYR A 559 10.36 -14.19 23.93
CA TYR A 559 10.11 -12.96 24.69
C TYR A 559 10.24 -11.74 23.76
N PRO A 560 9.17 -10.94 23.55
CA PRO A 560 9.18 -9.88 22.55
C PRO A 560 10.13 -8.71 22.84
N GLY A 561 10.75 -8.65 24.02
CA GLY A 561 11.78 -7.67 24.37
C GLY A 561 13.21 -8.19 24.24
N SER A 562 13.42 -9.40 23.69
CA SER A 562 14.73 -10.00 23.48
C SER A 562 15.27 -9.68 22.08
N ASN A 563 16.52 -9.24 21.95
CA ASN A 563 17.14 -9.01 20.62
C ASN A 563 17.79 -10.28 20.04
N ASP A 564 17.67 -11.38 20.78
CA ASP A 564 18.39 -12.63 20.55
C ASP A 564 17.64 -13.52 19.55
N PHE A 565 17.98 -13.34 18.27
CA PHE A 565 17.39 -14.09 17.16
C PHE A 565 18.39 -14.26 16.02
N GLU A 566 18.51 -15.49 15.52
CA GLU A 566 19.30 -15.81 14.34
C GLU A 566 18.44 -16.45 13.24
N PHE A 567 18.66 -16.02 11.99
CA PHE A 567 18.16 -16.71 10.79
C PHE A 567 19.34 -17.23 9.98
N LEU A 568 19.24 -18.50 9.59
CA LEU A 568 20.29 -19.21 8.86
C LEU A 568 19.68 -20.00 7.70
N THR A 569 20.52 -20.32 6.72
CA THR A 569 20.17 -21.18 5.58
C THR A 569 20.94 -22.48 5.71
N LEU A 570 20.25 -23.61 5.88
CA LEU A 570 20.86 -24.94 5.93
C LEU A 570 21.10 -25.49 4.52
N THR A 571 20.23 -25.12 3.58
CA THR A 571 20.38 -25.32 2.14
C THR A 571 19.84 -24.08 1.42
N ASP A 572 19.80 -24.08 0.08
CA ASP A 572 19.19 -22.99 -0.70
C ASP A 572 17.66 -22.81 -0.43
N GLN A 573 17.02 -23.82 0.16
CA GLN A 573 15.56 -23.92 0.34
C GLN A 573 15.14 -24.32 1.77
N VAL A 574 16.08 -24.59 2.66
CA VAL A 574 15.80 -24.91 4.07
C VAL A 574 16.34 -23.80 4.97
N PHE A 575 15.44 -23.11 5.68
CA PHE A 575 15.81 -22.08 6.65
C PHE A 575 15.82 -22.63 8.08
N LEU A 576 16.53 -21.93 8.97
CA LEU A 576 16.48 -22.11 10.41
C LEU A 576 16.23 -20.74 11.06
N ASN A 577 15.13 -20.63 11.80
CA ASN A 577 14.88 -19.56 12.76
C ASN A 577 15.29 -20.04 14.16
N HIS A 578 16.15 -19.27 14.82
CA HIS A 578 16.71 -19.56 16.13
C HIS A 578 16.52 -18.38 17.08
N PRO A 579 15.32 -18.21 17.67
CA PRO A 579 15.10 -17.31 18.78
C PRO A 579 15.68 -17.91 20.07
N TYR A 580 16.16 -17.02 20.94
CA TYR A 580 16.63 -17.41 22.26
C TYR A 580 16.42 -16.31 23.29
N TYR A 581 16.26 -16.69 24.55
CA TYR A 581 16.14 -15.74 25.65
C TYR A 581 16.41 -16.42 26.98
N ASN A 582 17.28 -15.85 27.82
CA ASN A 582 17.60 -16.38 29.15
C ASN A 582 17.95 -17.89 29.18
N GLY A 583 18.67 -18.38 28.17
CA GLY A 583 19.06 -19.79 28.03
C GLY A 583 17.97 -20.72 27.50
N ASP A 584 16.74 -20.23 27.26
CA ASP A 584 15.73 -20.95 26.50
C ASP A 584 16.00 -20.75 25.00
N HIS A 585 16.25 -21.84 24.28
CA HIS A 585 16.53 -21.83 22.83
C HIS A 585 15.47 -22.62 22.06
N SER A 586 15.13 -22.19 20.85
CA SER A 586 14.24 -22.94 19.94
C SER A 586 14.81 -22.99 18.55
N LEU A 587 14.71 -24.15 17.88
CA LEU A 587 15.25 -24.33 16.54
C LEU A 587 14.13 -24.70 15.60
N ILE A 588 13.71 -23.74 14.77
CA ILE A 588 12.60 -23.89 13.85
C ILE A 588 13.16 -24.02 12.44
N ILE A 589 13.12 -25.24 11.90
CA ILE A 589 13.66 -25.55 10.57
C ILE A 589 12.50 -25.78 9.60
N GLY A 590 12.49 -25.06 8.47
CA GLY A 590 11.42 -25.11 7.48
C GLY A 590 11.93 -25.30 6.05
N ASN A 591 11.29 -26.20 5.30
CA ASN A 591 11.58 -26.46 3.89
C ASN A 591 10.61 -25.68 2.99
N ILE A 592 11.08 -24.65 2.29
CA ILE A 592 10.21 -23.84 1.40
C ILE A 592 10.00 -24.45 0.01
N SER A 593 10.52 -25.65 -0.25
CA SER A 593 10.37 -26.33 -1.55
C SER A 593 9.13 -27.23 -1.61
N SER A 594 8.62 -27.39 -2.83
CA SER A 594 7.65 -28.41 -3.23
C SER A 594 8.21 -29.84 -3.20
N SER A 595 9.52 -30.03 -2.98
CA SER A 595 10.16 -31.35 -2.87
C SER A 595 10.63 -31.65 -1.44
N THR A 596 10.72 -32.93 -1.09
CA THR A 596 11.36 -33.38 0.15
C THR A 596 12.86 -33.06 0.11
N ILE A 597 13.40 -32.50 1.19
CA ILE A 597 14.82 -32.17 1.32
C ILE A 597 15.40 -32.85 2.55
N SER A 598 16.51 -33.55 2.35
CA SER A 598 17.35 -34.03 3.44
C SER A 598 18.46 -33.03 3.73
N CYS A 599 18.63 -32.68 4.99
CA CYS A 599 19.70 -31.78 5.46
C CYS A 599 20.19 -32.21 6.84
N GLN A 600 21.30 -31.61 7.27
CA GLN A 600 21.90 -31.88 8.57
C GLN A 600 22.04 -30.55 9.33
N LEU A 601 21.58 -30.54 10.57
CA LEU A 601 21.86 -29.46 11.51
C LEU A 601 23.14 -29.80 12.28
N LEU A 602 24.15 -28.93 12.22
CA LEU A 602 25.42 -29.13 12.89
C LEU A 602 25.58 -28.20 14.10
N PRO A 603 26.31 -28.61 15.15
CA PRO A 603 26.63 -27.75 16.30
C PRO A 603 27.17 -26.38 15.89
N ALA A 604 28.13 -26.38 14.96
CA ALA A 604 28.82 -25.18 14.47
C ALA A 604 27.91 -24.20 13.71
N THR A 605 26.69 -24.62 13.36
CA THR A 605 25.71 -23.77 12.69
C THR A 605 25.11 -22.74 13.67
N LEU A 606 25.12 -22.99 14.98
CA LEU A 606 24.39 -22.17 15.94
C LEU A 606 25.29 -21.13 16.63
N SER A 607 25.08 -19.86 16.28
CA SER A 607 25.66 -18.72 17.00
C SER A 607 25.07 -18.65 18.42
N GLY A 608 25.87 -18.30 19.42
CA GLY A 608 25.44 -18.14 20.82
C GLY A 608 25.15 -19.43 21.59
N MET A 609 24.76 -20.51 20.91
CA MET A 609 24.54 -21.82 21.54
C MET A 609 25.74 -22.76 21.49
N TYR A 610 26.78 -22.46 20.69
CA TYR A 610 27.82 -23.46 20.40
C TYR A 610 28.40 -24.13 21.65
N GLU A 611 28.71 -23.34 22.70
CA GLU A 611 29.23 -23.90 23.95
C GLU A 611 28.18 -24.74 24.69
N GLU A 612 26.93 -24.29 24.80
CA GLU A 612 25.85 -25.06 25.42
C GLU A 612 25.49 -26.32 24.63
N TRP A 613 25.53 -26.25 23.31
CA TRP A 613 25.33 -27.39 22.41
C TRP A 613 26.43 -28.43 22.57
N LEU A 614 27.68 -28.01 22.71
CA LEU A 614 28.80 -28.92 23.01
C LEU A 614 28.68 -29.57 24.39
N LEU A 615 27.96 -28.94 25.32
CA LEU A 615 27.65 -29.51 26.63
C LEU A 615 26.49 -30.52 26.59
N LEU A 616 25.67 -30.53 25.51
CA LEU A 616 24.67 -31.57 25.32
C LEU A 616 25.37 -32.92 25.27
N LYS A 617 25.05 -33.81 26.21
CA LYS A 617 25.65 -35.14 26.24
C LYS A 617 25.24 -35.88 24.96
N LYS A 618 26.10 -36.76 24.44
CA LYS A 618 25.83 -37.60 23.25
C LYS A 618 24.51 -38.42 23.35
N GLU A 619 23.96 -38.57 24.56
CA GLU A 619 22.72 -39.27 24.88
C GLU A 619 21.47 -38.36 24.93
N GLU A 620 21.65 -37.04 24.92
CA GLU A 620 20.56 -36.07 24.91
C GLU A 620 19.89 -36.02 23.54
N LYS A 621 18.57 -35.83 23.55
CA LYS A 621 17.73 -35.95 22.36
C LYS A 621 16.91 -34.68 22.20
N LEU A 622 16.82 -34.19 20.97
CA LEU A 622 15.94 -33.09 20.62
C LEU A 622 14.55 -33.64 20.31
N THR A 623 13.52 -32.95 20.76
CA THR A 623 12.13 -33.32 20.46
C THR A 623 11.53 -32.29 19.54
N ASP A 624 10.99 -32.72 18.41
CA ASP A 624 10.13 -31.89 17.58
C ASP A 624 8.80 -31.67 18.32
N LYS A 625 8.54 -30.45 18.74
CA LYS A 625 7.33 -30.07 19.48
C LYS A 625 6.08 -30.03 18.61
N LEU A 626 6.21 -30.08 17.28
CA LEU A 626 5.09 -30.18 16.36
C LEU A 626 4.53 -31.62 16.30
N THR A 627 5.42 -32.62 16.13
CA THR A 627 4.99 -34.03 15.94
C THR A 627 5.25 -34.95 17.13
N GLY A 628 6.07 -34.54 18.09
CA GLY A 628 6.57 -35.37 19.19
C GLY A 628 7.70 -36.31 18.78
N ARG A 629 8.16 -36.27 17.52
CA ARG A 629 9.28 -37.09 17.05
C ARG A 629 10.57 -36.70 17.78
N VAL A 630 11.32 -37.70 18.20
CA VAL A 630 12.59 -37.52 18.90
C VAL A 630 13.75 -37.75 17.93
N PHE A 631 14.69 -36.82 17.91
CA PHE A 631 15.89 -36.83 17.09
C PHE A 631 17.11 -37.10 17.97
N SER A 632 17.97 -38.03 17.52
CA SER A 632 19.23 -38.34 18.19
C SER A 632 20.38 -37.70 17.43
N MET A 633 21.39 -37.23 18.16
CA MET A 633 22.62 -36.73 17.57
C MET A 633 23.45 -37.87 16.98
N ASP A 634 24.09 -37.62 15.84
CA ASP A 634 25.04 -38.54 15.23
C ASP A 634 26.44 -38.47 15.87
N GLU A 635 27.40 -39.21 15.32
CA GLU A 635 28.76 -39.28 15.85
C GLU A 635 29.49 -37.93 15.86
N ASN A 636 29.09 -36.99 15.00
CA ASN A 636 29.64 -35.65 14.89
C ASN A 636 28.81 -34.60 15.65
N GLY A 637 27.81 -35.03 16.43
CA GLY A 637 26.90 -34.15 17.16
C GLY A 637 25.84 -33.49 16.27
N GLY A 638 25.69 -33.94 15.02
CA GLY A 638 24.72 -33.41 14.06
C GLY A 638 23.36 -34.10 14.17
N VAL A 639 22.32 -33.42 13.68
CA VAL A 639 20.96 -33.97 13.61
C VAL A 639 20.54 -34.07 12.15
N ASN A 640 20.30 -35.29 11.69
CA ASN A 640 19.82 -35.55 10.33
C ASN A 640 18.31 -35.30 10.24
N LEU A 641 17.91 -34.46 9.30
CA LEU A 641 16.54 -34.04 9.07
C LEU A 641 16.12 -34.44 7.66
N GLU A 642 14.96 -35.07 7.55
CA GLU A 642 14.25 -35.28 6.29
C GLU A 642 12.95 -34.48 6.36
N LEU A 643 12.92 -33.37 5.64
CA LEU A 643 11.81 -32.42 5.67
C LEU A 643 10.93 -32.66 4.44
N PRO A 644 9.65 -33.06 4.60
CA PRO A 644 8.75 -33.18 3.47
C PRO A 644 8.55 -31.82 2.78
N SER A 645 7.92 -31.83 1.61
CA SER A 645 7.51 -30.61 0.89
C SER A 645 6.74 -29.67 1.82
N TYR A 646 7.19 -28.42 1.94
CA TYR A 646 6.63 -27.42 2.87
C TYR A 646 6.58 -27.88 4.35
N GLY A 647 7.44 -28.82 4.73
CA GLY A 647 7.53 -29.35 6.08
C GLY A 647 8.28 -28.44 7.04
N MET A 648 7.97 -28.55 8.33
CA MET A 648 8.62 -27.82 9.41
C MET A 648 8.88 -28.74 10.61
N VAL A 649 9.98 -28.51 11.31
CA VAL A 649 10.27 -29.09 12.64
C VAL A 649 10.57 -27.97 13.62
N TRP A 650 10.15 -28.15 14.87
CA TRP A 650 10.44 -27.22 15.97
C TRP A 650 11.16 -27.98 17.07
N LEU A 651 12.48 -27.96 17.04
CA LEU A 651 13.32 -28.72 17.95
C LEU A 651 13.56 -27.93 19.25
N LYS A 652 13.51 -28.68 20.34
CA LYS A 652 13.70 -28.27 21.73
C LYS A 652 14.40 -29.37 22.50
#